data_AF-A0A1T4T7W8-F1
#
_entry.id   AF-A0A1T4T7W8-F1
#
_cell.length_a   1.000
_cell.length_b   1.000
_cell.length_c   1.000
_cell.angle_alpha   90.00
_cell.angle_beta   90.00
_cell.angle_gamma   90.00
#
_symmetry.space_group_name_H-M   'P 1'
#
loop_
_entity.id
_entity.type
_entity.pdbx_description
1 polymer ?
#
loop_
_entity_poly.entity_id
_entity_poly.type
_entity_poly.pdbx_seq_one_letter_code
_entity_poly.pdbx_strand_id
1 'polypeptide(L)'
;MLNLTAIKTPGVYIDEVPKFPPSIAAVETAIPAFIGYTEKADMLSPGDLLNTPTRIGSIADYQLYFGGAAKPVVTEVQLDLNNQFSSAKVDYQWFLYDSLRLFYANGGGDCYIVSVGLYTAGAPVQNDIQKGIDALVKYDEPTILLFPDAATLAGTALYDLQVSALKQCEDLKDRVGLFDLKRNDVQGTEFRDKIGINNLKYGMAYTPWVQVALDKNILYADMVGKIKKAGVLIASLKNFTPDTNVQKVIDDLDNLAADSKKIKQEFTTLLATESLDSLFNKKVNKFVLSGTAADLQDVFKYLLDIANTVNTLDTATTLKNADMVTNLKNTVIALKDRYTNLINYQADLKALPTAGYTTQTFSGTATANWGGVLGAAGTANNVLTGPTEKAKMLSVIPLVQNEFYAIQSTIQAGILDAAAILEKAKNDALSAGFPLFKSIIAGINNTSMALPPSGSIAGIYAQVDNARGVWKAPANVSILGTPDFIYSNSELNQLNVDVVSGKSINAIRAFTGKGTLVYGARTLAGNDNEWRYVSVRRFFNMVEESTKKATLQFVFEPNDANTWVRVQAMIENFLLTLWRQGALQGATPDKAFYVAVGLGKTMTAQDILNGFMIVEIGMAAVRPAEFIILRFSHILPQA
;
A
#
# COMPACT_ATOMS: atom_id res chain seq x y z
N MET A 1 -1.03 -6.84 -50.28
CA MET A 1 -1.62 -5.70 -51.01
C MET A 1 -1.02 -5.71 -52.40
N LEU A 2 -1.87 -5.83 -53.41
CA LEU A 2 -1.48 -5.94 -54.81
C LEU A 2 -0.89 -4.60 -55.29
N ASN A 3 0.33 -4.61 -55.85
CA ASN A 3 0.94 -3.40 -56.37
C ASN A 3 0.33 -3.01 -57.73
N LEU A 4 -0.55 -2.01 -57.71
CA LEU A 4 -1.31 -1.56 -58.88
C LEU A 4 -0.43 -1.04 -60.03
N THR A 5 0.79 -0.56 -59.75
CA THR A 5 1.72 -0.07 -60.79
C THR A 5 2.41 -1.19 -61.57
N ALA A 6 2.29 -2.44 -61.14
CA ALA A 6 2.86 -3.61 -61.81
C ALA A 6 1.87 -4.34 -62.73
N ILE A 7 0.60 -3.91 -62.79
CA ILE A 7 -0.45 -4.55 -63.61
C ILE A 7 -0.30 -4.07 -65.06
N LYS A 8 0.20 -4.94 -65.94
CA LYS A 8 0.49 -4.62 -67.35
C LYS A 8 -0.47 -5.26 -68.36
N THR A 9 -1.43 -6.04 -67.89
CA THR A 9 -2.34 -6.81 -68.74
C THR A 9 -3.80 -6.64 -68.31
N PRO A 10 -4.76 -6.47 -69.24
CA PRO A 10 -6.18 -6.50 -68.92
C PRO A 10 -6.59 -7.88 -68.37
N GLY A 11 -7.18 -7.93 -67.17
CA GLY A 11 -7.58 -9.17 -66.50
C GLY A 11 -8.28 -8.92 -65.17
N VAL A 12 -8.81 -9.98 -64.55
CA VAL A 12 -9.38 -9.95 -63.19
C VAL A 12 -8.30 -10.38 -62.21
N TYR A 13 -8.00 -9.54 -61.21
CA TYR A 13 -6.99 -9.80 -60.19
C TYR A 13 -7.67 -9.94 -58.82
N ILE A 14 -7.16 -10.86 -58.01
CA ILE A 14 -7.62 -11.08 -56.63
C ILE A 14 -6.55 -10.51 -55.70
N ASP A 15 -6.89 -9.49 -54.92
CA ASP A 15 -6.06 -9.00 -53.81
C ASP A 15 -6.64 -9.53 -52.50
N GLU A 16 -5.87 -10.36 -51.81
CA GLU A 16 -6.23 -10.86 -50.49
C GLU A 16 -5.88 -9.81 -49.45
N VAL A 17 -6.87 -8.97 -49.13
CA VAL A 17 -6.80 -8.07 -47.98
C VAL A 17 -7.16 -8.88 -46.73
N PRO A 18 -6.31 -8.92 -45.69
CA PRO A 18 -6.65 -9.54 -44.42
C PRO A 18 -7.98 -8.96 -43.91
N LYS A 19 -8.97 -9.83 -43.77
CA LYS A 19 -10.39 -9.44 -43.63
C LYS A 19 -10.77 -8.96 -42.23
N PHE A 20 -9.89 -9.18 -41.25
CA PHE A 20 -10.14 -8.79 -39.87
C PHE A 20 -9.23 -7.61 -39.50
N PRO A 21 -9.80 -6.43 -39.23
CA PRO A 21 -9.03 -5.37 -38.60
C PRO A 21 -8.52 -5.88 -37.24
N PRO A 22 -7.35 -5.39 -36.77
CA PRO A 22 -6.89 -5.69 -35.42
C PRO A 22 -7.99 -5.34 -34.40
N SER A 23 -8.15 -6.16 -33.36
CA SER A 23 -9.16 -5.97 -32.33
C SER A 23 -8.62 -5.11 -31.19
N ILE A 24 -9.44 -4.19 -30.68
CA ILE A 24 -9.13 -3.46 -29.44
C ILE A 24 -9.51 -4.34 -28.25
N ALA A 25 -8.53 -4.63 -27.38
CA ALA A 25 -8.80 -5.18 -26.06
C ALA A 25 -9.12 -4.03 -25.10
N ALA A 26 -10.19 -4.19 -24.30
CA ALA A 26 -10.51 -3.22 -23.26
C ALA A 26 -9.42 -3.26 -22.17
N VAL A 27 -8.94 -2.10 -21.75
CA VAL A 27 -8.04 -1.99 -20.59
C VAL A 27 -8.79 -2.27 -19.29
N GLU A 28 -8.04 -2.66 -18.26
CA GLU A 28 -8.59 -2.80 -16.91
C GLU A 28 -9.13 -1.46 -16.38
N THR A 29 -10.27 -1.48 -15.69
CA THR A 29 -11.02 -0.26 -15.34
C THR A 29 -10.93 0.12 -13.88
N ALA A 30 -10.52 -0.79 -13.01
CA ALA A 30 -10.54 -0.64 -11.56
C ALA A 30 -9.26 -1.18 -10.91
N ILE A 31 -8.10 -0.68 -11.33
CA ILE A 31 -6.82 -0.89 -10.65
C ILE A 31 -6.53 0.34 -9.78
N PRO A 32 -6.88 0.32 -8.49
CA PRO A 32 -6.55 1.42 -7.59
C PRO A 32 -5.06 1.46 -7.22
N ALA A 33 -4.54 2.66 -7.04
CA ALA A 33 -3.29 2.92 -6.34
C ALA A 33 -3.58 3.48 -4.95
N PHE A 34 -3.22 2.70 -3.93
CA PHE A 34 -3.26 3.05 -2.52
C PHE A 34 -1.96 3.73 -2.14
N ILE A 35 -2.02 5.00 -1.78
CA ILE A 35 -0.86 5.80 -1.38
C ILE A 35 -0.94 6.05 0.13
N GLY A 36 0.11 5.68 0.87
CA GLY A 36 0.13 5.86 2.32
C GLY A 36 1.36 5.25 2.99
N TYR A 37 1.28 5.12 4.30
CA TYR A 37 2.36 4.62 5.13
C TYR A 37 2.20 3.13 5.40
N THR A 38 3.33 2.43 5.53
CA THR A 38 3.38 0.98 5.71
C THR A 38 4.24 0.60 6.92
N GLU A 39 4.24 -0.67 7.33
CA GLU A 39 5.12 -1.11 8.43
C GLU A 39 6.57 -1.20 7.97
N LYS A 40 6.76 -1.76 6.77
CA LYS A 40 8.02 -1.90 6.06
C LYS A 40 7.81 -1.66 4.55
N ALA A 41 8.87 -1.67 3.76
CA ALA A 41 8.77 -1.50 2.32
C ALA A 41 9.96 -2.22 1.66
N ASP A 42 9.93 -3.55 1.71
CA ASP A 42 11.09 -4.40 1.43
C ASP A 42 10.72 -5.52 0.44
N MET A 43 11.46 -5.62 -0.67
CA MET A 43 11.38 -6.74 -1.61
C MET A 43 12.67 -7.57 -1.61
N LEU A 44 13.79 -6.95 -1.98
CA LEU A 44 15.12 -7.57 -2.03
C LEU A 44 16.05 -7.00 -0.97
N SER A 45 15.83 -5.75 -0.57
CA SER A 45 16.62 -5.06 0.45
C SER A 45 15.74 -4.13 1.28
N PRO A 46 16.08 -3.84 2.55
CA PRO A 46 15.27 -2.96 3.37
C PRO A 46 15.06 -1.58 2.74
N GLY A 47 13.80 -1.17 2.58
CA GLY A 47 13.39 0.14 2.07
C GLY A 47 13.44 0.31 0.55
N ASP A 48 13.71 -0.73 -0.23
CA ASP A 48 13.78 -0.64 -1.70
C ASP A 48 12.43 -0.32 -2.38
N LEU A 49 11.30 -0.62 -1.72
CA LEU A 49 9.97 -0.30 -2.22
C LEU A 49 9.46 1.09 -1.79
N LEU A 50 10.24 1.87 -1.03
CA LEU A 50 9.84 3.22 -0.64
C LEU A 50 9.70 4.13 -1.86
N ASN A 51 8.54 4.78 -1.97
CA ASN A 51 8.12 5.63 -3.09
C ASN A 51 8.13 4.90 -4.46
N THR A 52 8.10 3.57 -4.46
CA THR A 52 8.07 2.75 -5.67
C THR A 52 6.70 2.08 -5.80
N PRO A 53 5.85 2.51 -6.75
CA PRO A 53 4.57 1.86 -6.99
C PRO A 53 4.74 0.37 -7.30
N THR A 54 4.12 -0.47 -6.47
CA THR A 54 4.25 -1.93 -6.55
C THR A 54 2.88 -2.56 -6.71
N ARG A 55 2.72 -3.37 -7.77
CA ARG A 55 1.48 -4.11 -8.05
C ARG A 55 1.39 -5.32 -7.12
N ILE A 56 0.25 -5.51 -6.48
CA ILE A 56 -0.07 -6.67 -5.65
C ILE A 56 -1.43 -7.24 -6.05
N GLY A 57 -1.63 -8.55 -5.85
CA GLY A 57 -2.91 -9.21 -6.12
C GLY A 57 -3.65 -9.66 -4.87
N SER A 58 -3.00 -9.63 -3.70
CA SER A 58 -3.59 -10.11 -2.46
C SER A 58 -3.08 -9.38 -1.21
N ILE A 59 -3.84 -9.52 -0.12
CA ILE A 59 -3.39 -9.06 1.21
C ILE A 59 -2.15 -9.82 1.71
N ALA A 60 -1.93 -11.06 1.25
CA ALA A 60 -0.74 -11.83 1.61
C ALA A 60 0.51 -11.25 0.96
N ASP A 61 0.41 -10.83 -0.30
CA ASP A 61 1.50 -10.12 -0.99
C ASP A 61 1.79 -8.78 -0.31
N TYR A 62 0.74 -8.07 0.11
CA TYR A 62 0.91 -6.85 0.92
C TYR A 62 1.71 -7.14 2.18
N GLN A 63 1.32 -8.16 2.96
CA GLN A 63 2.00 -8.50 4.20
C GLN A 63 3.46 -8.90 3.99
N LEU A 64 3.74 -9.60 2.89
CA LEU A 64 5.08 -9.99 2.51
C LEU A 64 5.98 -8.78 2.29
N TYR A 65 5.54 -7.78 1.52
CA TYR A 65 6.36 -6.64 1.09
C TYR A 65 6.26 -5.41 2.00
N PHE A 66 5.08 -5.14 2.54
CA PHE A 66 4.74 -3.90 3.24
C PHE A 66 4.41 -4.09 4.73
N GLY A 67 4.26 -5.34 5.17
CA GLY A 67 3.96 -5.71 6.56
C GLY A 67 2.47 -5.64 6.92
N GLY A 68 2.15 -5.62 8.21
CA GLY A 68 0.79 -5.69 8.74
C GLY A 68 0.13 -4.35 9.02
N ALA A 69 -0.98 -4.40 9.75
CA ALA A 69 -1.66 -3.22 10.27
C ALA A 69 -0.75 -2.47 11.26
N ALA A 70 -0.81 -1.15 11.25
CA ALA A 70 -0.27 -0.39 12.36
C ALA A 70 -1.02 -0.73 13.65
N LYS A 71 -0.27 -0.95 14.74
CA LYS A 71 -0.88 -1.19 16.05
C LYS A 71 -1.66 0.06 16.49
N PRO A 72 -2.96 -0.08 16.81
CA PRO A 72 -3.73 1.06 17.26
C PRO A 72 -3.37 1.44 18.70
N VAL A 73 -3.54 2.71 19.04
CA VAL A 73 -3.18 3.23 20.34
C VAL A 73 -4.39 3.11 21.27
N VAL A 74 -4.38 2.09 22.12
CA VAL A 74 -5.33 2.01 23.24
C VAL A 74 -5.01 3.17 24.19
N THR A 75 -5.95 4.07 24.44
CA THR A 75 -5.76 5.21 25.38
C THR A 75 -6.45 4.98 26.70
N GLU A 76 -7.53 4.19 26.72
CA GLU A 76 -8.25 3.87 27.94
C GLU A 76 -8.99 2.53 27.81
N VAL A 77 -8.99 1.74 28.88
CA VAL A 77 -9.83 0.55 29.03
C VAL A 77 -10.60 0.70 30.33
N GLN A 78 -11.92 0.57 30.31
CA GLN A 78 -12.78 0.69 31.49
C GLN A 78 -13.35 -0.66 31.90
N LEU A 79 -13.23 -0.96 33.19
CA LEU A 79 -13.88 -2.07 33.86
C LEU A 79 -15.02 -1.56 34.75
N ASP A 80 -16.11 -2.32 34.80
CA ASP A 80 -17.21 -2.06 35.73
C ASP A 80 -16.85 -2.47 37.18
N LEU A 81 -17.80 -2.27 38.10
CA LEU A 81 -17.61 -2.62 39.51
C LEU A 81 -17.41 -4.14 39.73
N ASN A 82 -17.90 -4.97 38.82
CA ASN A 82 -17.85 -6.44 38.82
C ASN A 82 -16.64 -7.01 38.05
N ASN A 83 -15.66 -6.17 37.71
CA ASN A 83 -14.47 -6.55 36.95
C ASN A 83 -14.80 -7.06 35.54
N GLN A 84 -15.87 -6.59 34.91
CA GLN A 84 -16.19 -6.89 33.51
C GLN A 84 -15.76 -5.75 32.61
N PHE A 85 -15.39 -6.07 31.37
CA PHE A 85 -15.10 -5.08 30.35
C PHE A 85 -16.34 -4.21 30.10
N SER A 86 -16.16 -2.89 30.17
CA SER A 86 -17.23 -1.92 29.93
C SER A 86 -17.04 -1.18 28.61
N SER A 87 -15.87 -0.60 28.38
CA SER A 87 -15.55 0.13 27.15
C SER A 87 -14.04 0.28 26.96
N ALA A 88 -13.62 0.64 25.75
CA ALA A 88 -12.25 1.06 25.47
C ALA A 88 -12.23 2.24 24.50
N LYS A 89 -11.24 3.11 24.67
CA LYS A 89 -10.89 4.15 23.72
C LYS A 89 -9.64 3.72 22.97
N VAL A 90 -9.76 3.68 21.65
CA VAL A 90 -8.72 3.21 20.75
C VAL A 90 -8.59 4.25 19.65
N ASP A 91 -7.39 4.80 19.52
CA ASP A 91 -7.06 5.79 18.51
C ASP A 91 -6.28 5.14 17.38
N TYR A 92 -6.57 5.60 16.16
CA TYR A 92 -5.97 5.08 14.93
C TYR A 92 -5.30 6.22 14.19
N GLN A 93 -4.15 5.93 13.63
CA GLN A 93 -3.34 6.92 12.93
C GLN A 93 -3.14 6.59 11.45
N TRP A 94 -3.09 5.30 11.12
CA TRP A 94 -2.81 4.80 9.79
C TRP A 94 -4.00 3.94 9.35
N PHE A 95 -4.44 4.15 8.13
CA PHE A 95 -5.67 3.59 7.56
C PHE A 95 -5.40 2.77 6.30
N LEU A 96 -4.26 2.94 5.61
CA LEU A 96 -3.93 2.26 4.36
C LEU A 96 -4.22 0.75 4.37
N TYR A 97 -3.67 0.04 5.36
CA TYR A 97 -3.81 -1.42 5.47
C TYR A 97 -5.27 -1.85 5.70
N ASP A 98 -5.99 -1.17 6.60
CA ASP A 98 -7.38 -1.52 6.89
C ASP A 98 -8.34 -1.09 5.77
N SER A 99 -8.06 0.01 5.08
CA SER A 99 -8.73 0.40 3.83
C SER A 99 -8.50 -0.65 2.74
N LEU A 100 -7.30 -1.24 2.65
CA LEU A 100 -6.99 -2.33 1.72
C LEU A 100 -7.73 -3.62 2.08
N ARG A 101 -7.88 -3.94 3.37
CA ARG A 101 -8.73 -5.07 3.82
C ARG A 101 -10.18 -4.86 3.38
N LEU A 102 -10.71 -3.65 3.52
CA LEU A 102 -12.06 -3.34 3.05
C LEU A 102 -12.17 -3.40 1.52
N PHE A 103 -11.13 -2.99 0.79
CA PHE A 103 -11.07 -3.14 -0.66
C PHE A 103 -11.26 -4.59 -1.10
N TYR A 104 -10.44 -5.51 -0.59
CA TYR A 104 -10.58 -6.94 -0.91
C TYR A 104 -11.89 -7.53 -0.40
N ALA A 105 -12.36 -7.12 0.79
CA ALA A 105 -13.64 -7.59 1.34
C ALA A 105 -14.86 -7.16 0.51
N ASN A 106 -14.75 -6.06 -0.26
CA ASN A 106 -15.80 -5.58 -1.15
C ASN A 106 -15.57 -5.96 -2.63
N GLY A 107 -14.72 -6.96 -2.91
CA GLY A 107 -14.53 -7.49 -4.26
C GLY A 107 -13.41 -6.83 -5.07
N GLY A 108 -12.45 -6.21 -4.40
CA GLY A 108 -11.21 -5.72 -5.00
C GLY A 108 -10.36 -6.83 -5.62
N GLY A 109 -9.69 -6.50 -6.73
CA GLY A 109 -8.72 -7.36 -7.42
C GLY A 109 -7.31 -6.81 -7.27
N ASP A 110 -6.57 -6.74 -8.38
CA ASP A 110 -5.21 -6.20 -8.39
C ASP A 110 -5.19 -4.70 -8.04
N CYS A 111 -4.17 -4.28 -7.30
CA CYS A 111 -3.97 -2.88 -6.95
C CYS A 111 -2.49 -2.53 -6.85
N TYR A 112 -2.19 -1.23 -6.90
CA TYR A 112 -0.88 -0.69 -6.61
C TYR A 112 -0.81 -0.20 -5.17
N ILE A 113 0.33 -0.46 -4.52
CA ILE A 113 0.70 0.15 -3.25
C ILE A 113 1.85 1.10 -3.50
N VAL A 114 1.73 2.31 -2.95
CA VAL A 114 2.82 3.29 -2.91
C VAL A 114 3.10 3.61 -1.45
N SER A 115 4.11 2.93 -0.90
CA SER A 115 4.60 3.23 0.45
C SER A 115 5.38 4.54 0.42
N VAL A 116 4.86 5.59 1.04
CA VAL A 116 5.50 6.91 1.06
C VAL A 116 6.32 7.15 2.33
N GLY A 117 6.26 6.21 3.28
CA GLY A 117 6.97 6.25 4.54
C GLY A 117 6.54 5.09 5.44
N LEU A 118 7.22 4.96 6.58
CA LEU A 118 6.94 3.91 7.56
C LEU A 118 6.13 4.45 8.75
N TYR A 119 5.42 3.58 9.47
CA TYR A 119 4.67 3.94 10.69
C TYR A 119 5.52 4.65 11.75
N THR A 120 6.84 4.47 11.73
CA THR A 120 7.79 5.16 12.62
C THR A 120 7.89 6.66 12.40
N ALA A 121 7.35 7.20 11.30
CA ALA A 121 7.32 8.64 11.00
C ALA A 121 6.44 9.44 11.97
N GLY A 122 5.54 8.77 12.70
CA GLY A 122 4.79 9.36 13.80
C GLY A 122 3.57 10.20 13.41
N ALA A 123 3.41 10.67 12.17
CA ALA A 123 2.16 11.19 11.59
C ALA A 123 2.25 11.29 10.04
N PRO A 124 1.13 11.27 9.30
CA PRO A 124 1.14 11.51 7.86
C PRO A 124 1.66 12.92 7.52
N VAL A 125 2.47 13.03 6.47
CA VAL A 125 3.04 14.28 5.96
C VAL A 125 2.62 14.51 4.50
N GLN A 126 2.17 15.72 4.18
CA GLN A 126 1.71 16.09 2.84
C GLN A 126 2.73 15.78 1.75
N ASN A 127 3.98 16.21 1.94
CA ASN A 127 5.04 16.05 0.94
C ASN A 127 5.36 14.59 0.62
N ASP A 128 5.21 13.68 1.59
CA ASP A 128 5.46 12.26 1.36
C ASP A 128 4.36 11.68 0.47
N ILE A 129 3.09 11.96 0.79
CA ILE A 129 1.95 11.54 -0.04
C ILE A 129 2.04 12.13 -1.45
N GLN A 130 2.46 13.40 -1.58
CA GLN A 130 2.67 14.02 -2.89
C GLN A 130 3.71 13.29 -3.73
N LYS A 131 4.84 12.86 -3.15
CA LYS A 131 5.83 12.03 -3.86
C LYS A 131 5.21 10.73 -4.38
N GLY A 132 4.31 10.12 -3.61
CA GLY A 132 3.58 8.92 -4.03
C GLY A 132 2.65 9.17 -5.21
N ILE A 133 1.93 10.30 -5.22
CA ILE A 133 1.10 10.76 -6.35
C ILE A 133 1.99 10.95 -7.59
N ASP A 134 3.09 11.68 -7.45
CA ASP A 134 4.02 11.99 -8.55
C ASP A 134 4.69 10.71 -9.12
N ALA A 135 4.99 9.73 -8.27
CA ALA A 135 5.58 8.46 -8.69
C ALA A 135 4.68 7.70 -9.66
N LEU A 136 3.35 7.77 -9.48
CA LEU A 136 2.36 7.08 -10.32
C LEU A 136 2.21 7.67 -11.73
N VAL A 137 2.75 8.86 -12.01
CA VAL A 137 2.73 9.47 -13.35
C VAL A 137 3.45 8.58 -14.38
N LYS A 138 4.43 7.81 -13.94
CA LYS A 138 5.24 6.92 -14.80
C LYS A 138 4.57 5.56 -15.08
N TYR A 139 3.43 5.29 -14.43
CA TYR A 139 2.73 4.01 -14.50
C TYR A 139 1.37 4.21 -15.16
N ASP A 140 1.08 3.38 -16.15
CA ASP A 140 -0.08 3.52 -17.04
C ASP A 140 -1.25 2.60 -16.65
N GLU A 141 -1.04 1.65 -15.74
CA GLU A 141 -2.07 0.74 -15.23
C GLU A 141 -3.00 1.36 -14.17
N PRO A 142 -2.54 2.21 -13.23
CA PRO A 142 -3.41 2.75 -12.18
C PRO A 142 -4.55 3.61 -12.74
N THR A 143 -5.80 3.19 -12.50
CA THR A 143 -7.00 3.90 -12.96
C THR A 143 -7.71 4.69 -11.86
N ILE A 144 -7.38 4.44 -10.59
CA ILE A 144 -7.98 5.12 -9.43
C ILE A 144 -6.86 5.55 -8.49
N LEU A 145 -6.87 6.81 -8.06
CA LEU A 145 -5.95 7.34 -7.06
C LEU A 145 -6.67 7.51 -5.73
N LEU A 146 -6.14 6.92 -4.65
CA LEU A 146 -6.64 7.15 -3.28
C LEU A 146 -5.51 7.17 -2.25
N PHE A 147 -5.73 7.89 -1.16
CA PHE A 147 -4.74 8.13 -0.11
C PHE A 147 -5.42 8.20 1.28
N PRO A 148 -5.90 7.07 1.81
CA PRO A 148 -6.74 7.04 3.01
C PRO A 148 -6.06 7.65 4.25
N ASP A 149 -4.72 7.53 4.37
CA ASP A 149 -3.96 8.14 5.47
C ASP A 149 -4.01 9.67 5.46
N ALA A 150 -4.14 10.28 4.28
CA ALA A 150 -4.19 11.73 4.15
C ALA A 150 -5.44 12.34 4.80
N ALA A 151 -6.49 11.53 5.03
CA ALA A 151 -7.76 12.01 5.57
C ALA A 151 -7.63 12.58 7.00
N THR A 152 -6.52 12.31 7.69
CA THR A 152 -6.18 12.88 9.01
C THR A 152 -5.23 14.09 8.95
N LEU A 153 -4.79 14.51 7.77
CA LEU A 153 -3.94 15.69 7.64
C LEU A 153 -4.65 16.95 8.14
N ALA A 154 -3.91 17.77 8.88
CA ALA A 154 -4.38 19.03 9.41
C ALA A 154 -4.43 20.13 8.33
N GLY A 155 -5.21 21.19 8.59
CA GLY A 155 -5.25 22.38 7.73
C GLY A 155 -5.76 22.07 6.32
N THR A 156 -5.11 22.64 5.30
CA THR A 156 -5.50 22.49 3.89
C THR A 156 -4.84 21.32 3.16
N ALA A 157 -3.89 20.65 3.82
CA ALA A 157 -2.98 19.70 3.17
C ALA A 157 -3.69 18.55 2.44
N LEU A 158 -4.80 18.02 2.99
CA LEU A 158 -5.62 17.02 2.32
C LEU A 158 -6.17 17.54 0.98
N TYR A 159 -6.71 18.75 0.96
CA TYR A 159 -7.33 19.33 -0.23
C TYR A 159 -6.28 19.66 -1.29
N ASP A 160 -5.10 20.13 -0.88
CA ASP A 160 -3.99 20.41 -1.79
C ASP A 160 -3.54 19.12 -2.53
N LEU A 161 -3.49 17.99 -1.83
CA LEU A 161 -3.23 16.67 -2.43
C LEU A 161 -4.35 16.23 -3.39
N GLN A 162 -5.61 16.48 -3.03
CA GLN A 162 -6.76 16.17 -3.88
C GLN A 162 -6.76 17.01 -5.16
N VAL A 163 -6.43 18.30 -5.07
CA VAL A 163 -6.26 19.19 -6.24
C VAL A 163 -5.11 18.71 -7.13
N SER A 164 -4.00 18.29 -6.52
CA SER A 164 -2.85 17.72 -7.24
C SER A 164 -3.22 16.42 -7.98
N ALA A 165 -3.94 15.51 -7.32
CA ALA A 165 -4.44 14.29 -7.95
C ALA A 165 -5.42 14.59 -9.09
N LEU A 166 -6.33 15.56 -8.94
CA LEU A 166 -7.22 16.01 -10.02
C LEU A 166 -6.46 16.56 -11.23
N LYS A 167 -5.37 17.30 -10.99
CA LYS A 167 -4.49 17.78 -12.05
C LYS A 167 -3.86 16.61 -12.81
N GLN A 168 -3.29 15.63 -12.12
CA GLN A 168 -2.73 14.43 -12.75
C GLN A 168 -3.79 13.66 -13.55
N CYS A 169 -5.01 13.54 -13.02
CA CYS A 169 -6.10 12.86 -13.75
C CYS A 169 -6.46 13.58 -15.06
N GLU A 170 -6.46 14.91 -15.10
CA GLU A 170 -6.69 15.66 -16.35
C GLU A 170 -5.49 15.57 -17.30
N ASP A 171 -4.26 15.57 -16.78
CA ASP A 171 -3.06 15.50 -17.60
C ASP A 171 -2.92 14.12 -18.29
N LEU A 172 -3.30 13.02 -17.59
CA LEU A 172 -3.16 11.64 -18.10
C LEU A 172 -4.46 11.06 -18.70
N LYS A 173 -5.64 11.48 -18.24
CA LYS A 173 -6.99 11.11 -18.72
C LYS A 173 -7.37 9.62 -18.65
N ASP A 174 -6.51 8.79 -18.11
CA ASP A 174 -6.69 7.35 -17.90
C ASP A 174 -7.23 7.01 -16.49
N ARG A 175 -7.16 7.96 -15.55
CA ARG A 175 -7.45 7.74 -14.13
C ARG A 175 -8.39 8.77 -13.51
N VAL A 176 -8.90 8.44 -12.32
CA VAL A 176 -9.79 9.28 -11.52
C VAL A 176 -9.33 9.34 -10.07
N GLY A 177 -9.63 10.43 -9.37
CA GLY A 177 -9.39 10.59 -7.93
C GLY A 177 -10.58 10.12 -7.11
N LEU A 178 -10.36 9.17 -6.20
CA LEU A 178 -11.36 8.70 -5.24
C LEU A 178 -11.03 9.26 -3.85
N PHE A 179 -11.79 10.26 -3.44
CA PHE A 179 -11.44 11.13 -2.32
C PHE A 179 -12.30 10.89 -1.09
N ASP A 180 -11.62 10.88 0.05
CA ASP A 180 -12.22 10.91 1.37
C ASP A 180 -12.39 12.35 1.86
N LEU A 181 -13.44 12.57 2.65
CA LEU A 181 -13.62 13.80 3.42
C LEU A 181 -12.96 13.65 4.79
N LYS A 182 -12.62 14.79 5.42
CA LYS A 182 -12.29 14.78 6.85
C LYS A 182 -13.47 14.23 7.64
N ARG A 183 -13.19 13.43 8.66
CA ARG A 183 -14.23 12.74 9.45
C ARG A 183 -15.27 13.69 10.08
N ASN A 184 -14.85 14.89 10.44
CA ASN A 184 -15.71 15.93 11.03
C ASN A 184 -16.46 16.79 9.99
N ASP A 185 -16.13 16.68 8.70
CA ASP A 185 -16.78 17.43 7.61
C ASP A 185 -17.86 16.57 6.92
N VAL A 186 -18.79 16.03 7.71
CA VAL A 186 -19.78 15.04 7.18
C VAL A 186 -20.66 15.59 6.05
N GLN A 187 -20.91 16.90 6.03
CA GLN A 187 -21.65 17.59 4.97
C GLN A 187 -20.78 18.07 3.81
N GLY A 188 -19.45 17.98 3.94
CA GLY A 188 -18.50 18.38 2.89
C GLY A 188 -18.43 19.86 2.62
N THR A 189 -18.72 20.72 3.61
CA THR A 189 -18.68 22.17 3.44
C THR A 189 -17.24 22.63 3.26
N GLU A 190 -16.34 22.22 4.15
CA GLU A 190 -14.91 22.58 4.06
C GLU A 190 -14.29 21.99 2.79
N PHE A 191 -14.61 20.73 2.48
CA PHE A 191 -14.17 20.06 1.26
C PHE A 191 -14.58 20.83 0.00
N ARG A 192 -15.84 21.23 -0.12
CA ARG A 192 -16.31 21.97 -1.30
C ARG A 192 -15.65 23.34 -1.42
N ASP A 193 -15.39 24.03 -0.33
CA ASP A 193 -14.73 25.34 -0.38
C ASP A 193 -13.27 25.23 -0.82
N LYS A 194 -12.56 24.15 -0.43
CA LYS A 194 -11.11 24.01 -0.61
C LYS A 194 -10.68 23.22 -1.84
N ILE A 195 -11.50 22.31 -2.36
CA ILE A 195 -11.16 21.46 -3.53
C ILE A 195 -11.01 22.23 -4.85
N GLY A 196 -11.37 23.52 -4.88
CA GLY A 196 -11.28 24.34 -6.10
C GLY A 196 -12.33 23.98 -7.15
N ILE A 197 -12.19 24.51 -8.37
CA ILE A 197 -13.18 24.38 -9.45
C ILE A 197 -12.66 23.67 -10.71
N ASN A 198 -11.38 23.32 -10.71
CA ASN A 198 -10.70 22.75 -11.88
C ASN A 198 -10.85 21.22 -11.88
N ASN A 199 -10.99 20.64 -13.07
CA ASN A 199 -10.89 19.19 -13.33
C ASN A 199 -11.87 18.31 -12.52
N LEU A 200 -12.96 18.89 -12.01
CA LEU A 200 -13.91 18.23 -11.11
C LEU A 200 -14.53 16.94 -11.68
N LYS A 201 -14.60 16.81 -13.01
CA LYS A 201 -15.09 15.60 -13.69
C LYS A 201 -14.29 14.34 -13.33
N TYR A 202 -13.02 14.47 -12.94
CA TYR A 202 -12.16 13.34 -12.56
C TYR A 202 -12.20 13.01 -11.07
N GLY A 203 -12.91 13.78 -10.24
CA GLY A 203 -13.01 13.53 -8.80
C GLY A 203 -14.30 12.82 -8.42
N MET A 204 -14.22 11.91 -7.46
CA MET A 204 -15.37 11.30 -6.80
C MET A 204 -15.14 11.35 -5.30
N ALA A 205 -16.09 11.92 -4.55
CA ALA A 205 -16.00 12.00 -3.10
C ALA A 205 -17.12 11.21 -2.43
N TYR A 206 -16.80 10.54 -1.32
CA TYR A 206 -17.74 9.71 -0.56
C TYR A 206 -17.74 10.06 0.93
N THR A 207 -18.94 10.07 1.53
CA THR A 207 -19.16 10.42 2.94
C THR A 207 -20.38 9.65 3.49
N PRO A 208 -20.45 9.29 4.77
CA PRO A 208 -19.46 9.53 5.81
C PRO A 208 -18.41 8.42 5.82
N TRP A 209 -17.52 8.47 6.82
CA TRP A 209 -16.65 7.35 7.15
C TRP A 209 -17.47 6.11 7.51
N VAL A 210 -16.86 4.94 7.39
CA VAL A 210 -17.50 3.65 7.69
C VAL A 210 -16.93 3.05 8.98
N GLN A 211 -17.83 2.61 9.85
CA GLN A 211 -17.52 1.92 11.09
C GLN A 211 -17.46 0.43 10.85
N VAL A 212 -16.33 -0.18 11.19
CA VAL A 212 -16.10 -1.62 11.05
C VAL A 212 -15.44 -2.19 12.30
N ALA A 213 -15.84 -3.41 12.69
CA ALA A 213 -15.15 -4.17 13.71
C ALA A 213 -14.10 -5.05 13.02
N LEU A 214 -12.84 -4.64 13.10
CA LEU A 214 -11.70 -5.40 12.61
C LEU A 214 -10.85 -5.86 13.80
N ASP A 215 -10.20 -7.02 13.63
CA ASP A 215 -9.18 -7.49 14.56
C ASP A 215 -8.01 -6.51 14.64
N LYS A 216 -7.63 -6.13 15.86
CA LYS A 216 -6.66 -5.07 16.16
C LYS A 216 -5.31 -5.60 16.64
N ASN A 217 -5.19 -6.93 16.83
CA ASN A 217 -3.99 -7.61 17.33
C ASN A 217 -3.37 -6.95 18.58
N ILE A 218 -4.22 -6.50 19.51
CA ILE A 218 -3.79 -5.86 20.75
C ILE A 218 -3.11 -6.88 21.66
N LEU A 219 -1.97 -6.50 22.23
CA LEU A 219 -1.22 -7.27 23.20
C LEU A 219 -1.32 -6.63 24.59
N TYR A 220 -0.90 -7.37 25.62
CA TYR A 220 -0.83 -6.90 27.00
C TYR A 220 -0.04 -5.58 27.13
N ALA A 221 1.12 -5.48 26.47
CA ALA A 221 1.96 -4.29 26.50
C ALA A 221 1.22 -3.03 26.04
N ASP A 222 0.26 -3.16 25.13
CA ASP A 222 -0.52 -2.04 24.59
C ASP A 222 -1.54 -1.48 25.61
N MET A 223 -1.83 -2.22 26.68
CA MET A 223 -2.83 -1.87 27.70
C MET A 223 -2.25 -1.52 29.07
N VAL A 224 -0.96 -1.77 29.30
CA VAL A 224 -0.29 -1.47 30.58
C VAL A 224 -0.46 0.01 30.91
N GLY A 225 -0.91 0.29 32.13
CA GLY A 225 -1.13 1.66 32.62
C GLY A 225 -2.34 2.40 32.05
N LYS A 226 -3.23 1.71 31.31
CA LYS A 226 -4.41 2.31 30.68
C LYS A 226 -5.74 1.76 31.18
N ILE A 227 -5.70 0.70 32.00
CA ILE A 227 -6.89 0.05 32.52
C ILE A 227 -7.37 0.81 33.76
N LYS A 228 -8.65 1.17 33.77
CA LYS A 228 -9.34 1.87 34.85
C LYS A 228 -10.52 1.03 35.34
N LYS A 229 -10.81 1.09 36.63
CA LYS A 229 -12.01 0.55 37.25
C LYS A 229 -12.79 1.70 37.87
N ALA A 230 -14.04 1.88 37.46
CA ALA A 230 -14.87 3.01 37.91
C ALA A 230 -14.16 4.38 37.81
N GLY A 231 -13.39 4.60 36.74
CA GLY A 231 -12.61 5.82 36.51
C GLY A 231 -11.24 5.89 37.20
N VAL A 232 -10.91 4.96 38.10
CA VAL A 232 -9.62 4.92 38.82
C VAL A 232 -8.64 3.96 38.13
N LEU A 233 -7.42 4.42 37.85
CA LEU A 233 -6.38 3.60 37.23
C LEU A 233 -5.99 2.41 38.13
N ILE A 234 -5.92 1.22 37.55
CA ILE A 234 -5.43 0.03 38.24
C ILE A 234 -3.92 -0.10 38.06
N ALA A 235 -3.19 -0.37 39.14
CA ALA A 235 -1.73 -0.46 39.10
C ALA A 235 -1.23 -1.73 38.38
N SER A 236 -1.95 -2.85 38.49
CA SER A 236 -1.59 -4.11 37.84
C SER A 236 -2.80 -5.03 37.70
N LEU A 237 -2.83 -5.81 36.61
CA LEU A 237 -3.80 -6.89 36.40
C LEU A 237 -3.67 -8.01 37.45
N LYS A 238 -2.51 -8.15 38.11
CA LYS A 238 -2.29 -9.13 39.18
C LYS A 238 -3.28 -8.98 40.34
N ASN A 239 -3.81 -7.78 40.56
CA ASN A 239 -4.77 -7.50 41.63
C ASN A 239 -6.13 -8.21 41.43
N PHE A 240 -6.37 -8.78 40.24
CA PHE A 240 -7.63 -9.42 39.87
C PHE A 240 -7.55 -10.95 39.84
N THR A 241 -6.42 -11.55 40.26
CA THR A 241 -6.29 -13.01 40.31
C THR A 241 -5.35 -13.45 41.43
N PRO A 242 -5.72 -14.47 42.23
CA PRO A 242 -4.82 -15.13 43.17
C PRO A 242 -3.95 -16.22 42.53
N ASP A 243 -4.16 -16.56 41.25
CA ASP A 243 -3.42 -17.62 40.57
C ASP A 243 -1.96 -17.20 40.31
N THR A 244 -1.03 -17.87 40.98
CA THR A 244 0.41 -17.60 40.90
C THR A 244 0.99 -17.88 39.51
N ASN A 245 0.42 -18.80 38.73
CA ASN A 245 0.84 -19.05 37.36
C ASN A 245 0.49 -17.87 36.46
N VAL A 246 -0.73 -17.33 36.59
CA VAL A 246 -1.16 -16.14 35.84
C VAL A 246 -0.32 -14.92 36.22
N GLN A 247 -0.05 -14.72 37.51
CA GLN A 247 0.82 -13.64 37.98
C GLN A 247 2.23 -13.75 37.39
N LYS A 248 2.80 -14.96 37.32
CA LYS A 248 4.11 -15.21 36.69
C LYS A 248 4.10 -14.88 35.19
N VAL A 249 3.02 -15.20 34.47
CA VAL A 249 2.90 -14.84 33.04
C VAL A 249 2.86 -13.32 32.85
N ILE A 250 2.18 -12.59 33.75
CA ILE A 250 2.17 -11.11 33.73
C ILE A 250 3.57 -10.56 34.01
N ASP A 251 4.29 -11.10 35.00
CA ASP A 251 5.67 -10.69 35.31
C ASP A 251 6.63 -11.00 34.14
N ASP A 252 6.46 -12.14 33.47
CA ASP A 252 7.22 -12.50 32.27
C ASP A 252 7.00 -11.47 31.16
N LEU A 253 5.75 -11.02 30.94
CA LEU A 253 5.40 -10.01 29.93
C LEU A 253 5.96 -8.62 30.28
N ASP A 254 5.88 -8.19 31.54
CA ASP A 254 6.47 -6.93 32.01
C ASP A 254 7.99 -6.95 31.80
N ASN A 255 8.65 -8.07 32.11
CA ASN A 255 10.08 -8.25 31.88
C ASN A 255 10.44 -8.28 30.39
N LEU A 256 9.64 -8.94 29.53
CA LEU A 256 9.84 -8.96 28.08
C LEU A 256 9.76 -7.55 27.48
N ALA A 257 8.82 -6.72 27.93
CA ALA A 257 8.71 -5.34 27.48
C ALA A 257 9.96 -4.51 27.84
N ALA A 258 10.49 -4.70 29.06
CA ALA A 258 11.73 -4.06 29.49
C ALA A 258 12.95 -4.53 28.68
N ASP A 259 13.06 -5.85 28.46
CA ASP A 259 14.15 -6.47 27.70
C ASP A 259 14.14 -6.03 26.24
N SER A 260 12.96 -6.01 25.59
CA SER A 260 12.79 -5.53 24.21
C SER A 260 13.26 -4.08 24.05
N LYS A 261 12.93 -3.20 25.00
CA LYS A 261 13.40 -1.81 25.01
C LYS A 261 14.93 -1.74 25.12
N LYS A 262 15.52 -2.56 26.00
CA LYS A 262 16.97 -2.60 26.22
C LYS A 262 17.71 -3.10 24.98
N ILE A 263 17.24 -4.19 24.37
CA ILE A 263 17.81 -4.74 23.13
C ILE A 263 17.79 -3.69 22.01
N LYS A 264 16.65 -3.02 21.80
CA LYS A 264 16.55 -1.95 20.80
C LYS A 264 17.57 -0.83 21.06
N GLN A 265 17.72 -0.41 22.31
CA GLN A 265 18.68 0.64 22.68
C GLN A 265 20.14 0.26 22.34
N GLU A 266 20.55 -0.97 22.64
CA GLU A 266 21.91 -1.44 22.35
C GLU A 266 22.19 -1.49 20.84
N PHE A 267 21.24 -2.00 20.05
CA PHE A 267 21.39 -2.06 18.59
C PHE A 267 21.28 -0.69 17.92
N THR A 268 20.44 0.23 18.41
CA THR A 268 20.42 1.62 17.92
C THR A 268 21.76 2.32 18.15
N THR A 269 22.45 2.02 19.25
CA THR A 269 23.77 2.61 19.52
C THR A 269 24.82 2.17 18.49
N LEU A 270 24.73 0.91 18.03
CA LEU A 270 25.62 0.37 16.98
C LEU A 270 25.28 0.89 15.57
N LEU A 271 23.98 0.94 15.26
CA LEU A 271 23.50 1.10 13.89
C LEU A 271 23.08 2.53 13.53
N ALA A 272 22.88 3.39 14.53
CA ALA A 272 22.21 4.67 14.40
C ALA A 272 20.83 4.52 13.72
N THR A 273 20.74 4.82 12.42
CA THR A 273 19.51 4.71 11.62
C THR A 273 19.62 3.71 10.46
N GLU A 274 20.76 3.03 10.29
CA GLU A 274 20.98 2.05 9.22
C GLU A 274 20.61 0.63 9.70
N SER A 275 20.42 -0.33 8.78
CA SER A 275 20.30 -1.75 9.12
C SER A 275 21.69 -2.40 9.24
N LEU A 276 21.77 -3.58 9.88
CA LEU A 276 23.01 -4.37 9.95
C LEU A 276 23.65 -4.55 8.55
N ASP A 277 22.83 -4.96 7.59
CA ASP A 277 23.27 -5.25 6.21
C ASP A 277 23.67 -3.98 5.45
N SER A 278 22.90 -2.89 5.60
CA SER A 278 23.22 -1.61 4.93
C SER A 278 24.60 -1.08 5.34
N LEU A 279 24.88 -1.05 6.65
CA LEU A 279 26.16 -0.57 7.16
C LEU A 279 27.31 -1.51 6.81
N PHE A 280 27.08 -2.83 6.80
CA PHE A 280 28.06 -3.82 6.34
C PHE A 280 28.42 -3.61 4.86
N ASN A 281 27.42 -3.58 3.97
CA ASN A 281 27.61 -3.40 2.54
C ASN A 281 28.30 -2.08 2.22
N LYS A 282 27.97 -1.00 2.94
CA LYS A 282 28.65 0.30 2.82
C LYS A 282 30.15 0.20 3.10
N LYS A 283 30.55 -0.52 4.16
CA LYS A 283 31.96 -0.75 4.51
C LYS A 283 32.66 -1.66 3.51
N VAL A 284 32.01 -2.75 3.09
CA VAL A 284 32.53 -3.65 2.05
C VAL A 284 32.74 -2.92 0.74
N ASN A 285 31.76 -2.14 0.27
CA ASN A 285 31.87 -1.36 -0.97
C ASN A 285 33.02 -0.35 -0.92
N LYS A 286 33.20 0.34 0.21
CA LYS A 286 34.34 1.24 0.42
C LYS A 286 35.67 0.51 0.26
N PHE A 287 35.79 -0.68 0.85
CA PHE A 287 36.98 -1.52 0.71
C PHE A 287 37.18 -2.05 -0.71
N VAL A 288 36.14 -2.54 -1.38
CA VAL A 288 36.25 -3.07 -2.75
C VAL A 288 36.76 -2.00 -3.72
N LEU A 289 36.34 -0.74 -3.53
CA LEU A 289 36.78 0.39 -4.35
C LEU A 289 38.24 0.80 -4.05
N SER A 290 38.62 0.88 -2.77
CA SER A 290 39.95 1.37 -2.38
C SER A 290 41.02 0.27 -2.45
N GLY A 291 40.69 -0.93 -1.98
CA GLY A 291 41.58 -2.06 -1.74
C GLY A 291 42.60 -1.82 -0.61
N THR A 292 42.34 -0.89 0.31
CA THR A 292 43.28 -0.56 1.40
C THR A 292 43.10 -1.46 2.63
N ALA A 293 44.17 -1.70 3.36
CA ALA A 293 44.11 -2.49 4.60
C ALA A 293 43.29 -1.82 5.70
N ALA A 294 43.28 -0.48 5.74
CA ALA A 294 42.47 0.29 6.69
C ALA A 294 40.97 0.09 6.47
N ASP A 295 40.51 0.13 5.21
CA ASP A 295 39.09 -0.10 4.91
C ASP A 295 38.67 -1.56 5.18
N LEU A 296 39.58 -2.53 5.00
CA LEU A 296 39.32 -3.92 5.41
C LEU A 296 39.26 -4.07 6.93
N GLN A 297 40.12 -3.36 7.67
CA GLN A 297 40.07 -3.31 9.14
C GLN A 297 38.73 -2.74 9.60
N ASP A 298 38.19 -1.70 8.94
CA ASP A 298 36.88 -1.15 9.26
C ASP A 298 35.73 -2.17 9.11
N VAL A 299 35.83 -3.10 8.15
CA VAL A 299 34.86 -4.21 7.98
C VAL A 299 34.93 -5.18 9.16
N PHE A 300 36.13 -5.66 9.51
CA PHE A 300 36.30 -6.59 10.64
C PHE A 300 35.99 -5.94 11.99
N LYS A 301 36.33 -4.66 12.16
CA LYS A 301 35.96 -3.88 13.33
C LYS A 301 34.45 -3.85 13.51
N TYR A 302 33.70 -3.62 12.43
CA TYR A 302 32.24 -3.62 12.49
C TYR A 302 31.67 -4.98 12.93
N LEU A 303 32.20 -6.09 12.41
CA LEU A 303 31.80 -7.44 12.83
C LEU A 303 32.08 -7.69 14.32
N LEU A 304 33.20 -7.19 14.84
CA LEU A 304 33.51 -7.27 16.26
C LEU A 304 32.66 -6.33 17.11
N ASP A 305 32.30 -5.15 16.60
CA ASP A 305 31.37 -4.24 17.27
C ASP A 305 29.97 -4.88 17.40
N ILE A 306 29.52 -5.68 16.42
CA ILE A 306 28.32 -6.54 16.57
C ILE A 306 28.49 -7.53 17.74
N ALA A 307 29.64 -8.21 17.83
CA ALA A 307 29.90 -9.12 18.95
C ALA A 307 29.92 -8.39 20.30
N ASN A 308 30.47 -7.17 20.36
CA ASN A 308 30.47 -6.33 21.56
C ASN A 308 29.04 -6.01 22.02
N THR A 309 28.16 -5.65 21.09
CA THR A 309 26.73 -5.41 21.38
C THR A 309 26.07 -6.68 21.94
N VAL A 310 26.26 -7.83 21.30
CA VAL A 310 25.70 -9.10 21.78
C VAL A 310 26.28 -9.50 23.14
N ASN A 311 27.59 -9.33 23.36
CA ASN A 311 28.24 -9.61 24.63
C ASN A 311 27.72 -8.71 25.77
N THR A 312 27.42 -7.45 25.46
CA THR A 312 26.82 -6.50 26.43
C THR A 312 25.42 -6.97 26.86
N LEU A 313 24.66 -7.55 25.93
CA LEU A 313 23.37 -8.16 26.24
C LEU A 313 23.51 -9.43 27.08
N ASP A 314 24.56 -10.22 26.85
CA ASP A 314 24.76 -11.55 27.47
C ASP A 314 25.32 -11.48 28.92
N THR A 315 25.44 -10.27 29.48
CA THR A 315 25.81 -10.15 30.89
C THR A 315 24.63 -10.49 31.81
N ALA A 316 24.93 -11.06 32.99
CA ALA A 316 23.93 -11.68 33.87
C ALA A 316 22.83 -10.75 34.40
N THR A 317 22.98 -9.42 34.25
CA THR A 317 22.04 -8.42 34.77
C THR A 317 21.33 -7.63 33.67
N THR A 318 21.62 -7.88 32.39
CA THR A 318 21.09 -7.05 31.30
C THR A 318 19.65 -7.38 30.96
N LEU A 319 19.33 -8.68 30.79
CA LEU A 319 18.00 -9.16 30.46
C LEU A 319 17.35 -9.83 31.68
N LYS A 320 16.05 -9.61 31.88
CA LYS A 320 15.29 -10.07 33.05
C LYS A 320 14.47 -11.31 32.77
N ASN A 321 13.91 -11.45 31.57
CA ASN A 321 13.07 -12.58 31.21
C ASN A 321 13.92 -13.84 30.98
N ALA A 322 13.56 -14.94 31.64
CA ALA A 322 14.35 -16.18 31.62
C ALA A 322 14.42 -16.84 30.23
N ASP A 323 13.33 -16.77 29.46
CA ASP A 323 13.28 -17.32 28.10
C ASP A 323 14.16 -16.50 27.14
N MET A 324 14.18 -15.17 27.29
CA MET A 324 15.09 -14.29 26.55
C MET A 324 16.56 -14.52 26.90
N VAL A 325 16.88 -14.68 28.19
CA VAL A 325 18.24 -15.05 28.62
C VAL A 325 18.68 -16.38 28.00
N THR A 326 17.77 -17.35 27.91
CA THR A 326 18.05 -18.66 27.30
C THR A 326 18.28 -18.53 25.78
N ASN A 327 17.42 -17.78 25.08
CA ASN A 327 17.58 -17.52 23.65
C ASN A 327 18.89 -16.80 23.33
N LEU A 328 19.26 -15.80 24.13
CA LEU A 328 20.52 -15.08 23.98
C LEU A 328 21.73 -16.00 24.17
N LYS A 329 21.73 -16.85 25.19
CA LYS A 329 22.79 -17.85 25.41
C LYS A 329 22.95 -18.77 24.20
N ASN A 330 21.84 -19.32 23.70
CA ASN A 330 21.84 -20.19 22.53
C ASN A 330 22.36 -19.45 21.28
N THR A 331 21.98 -18.18 21.13
CA THR A 331 22.48 -17.31 20.06
C THR A 331 23.99 -17.12 20.14
N VAL A 332 24.51 -16.76 21.31
CA VAL A 332 25.95 -16.60 21.55
C VAL A 332 26.71 -17.89 21.24
N ILE A 333 26.17 -19.05 21.65
CA ILE A 333 26.77 -20.35 21.34
C ILE A 333 26.82 -20.60 19.83
N ALA A 334 25.74 -20.31 19.10
CA ALA A 334 25.69 -20.49 17.64
C ALA A 334 26.62 -19.54 16.87
N LEU A 335 26.98 -18.39 17.45
CA LEU A 335 27.88 -17.42 16.84
C LEU A 335 29.37 -17.79 16.97
N LYS A 336 29.75 -18.71 17.86
CA LYS A 336 31.16 -19.07 18.14
C LYS A 336 31.95 -19.46 16.90
N ASP A 337 31.42 -20.38 16.11
CA ASP A 337 32.13 -20.91 14.94
C ASP A 337 32.31 -19.82 13.88
N ARG A 338 31.29 -18.97 13.71
CA ARG A 338 31.32 -17.82 12.79
C ARG A 338 32.42 -16.83 13.15
N TYR A 339 32.52 -16.44 14.42
CA TYR A 339 33.56 -15.54 14.89
C TYR A 339 34.95 -16.19 14.90
N THR A 340 35.03 -17.51 15.13
CA THR A 340 36.29 -18.26 14.99
C THR A 340 36.81 -18.19 13.56
N ASN A 341 35.95 -18.38 12.56
CA ASN A 341 36.31 -18.25 11.15
C ASN A 341 36.80 -16.83 10.83
N LEU A 342 36.08 -15.79 11.28
CA LEU A 342 36.50 -14.40 11.10
C LEU A 342 37.87 -14.12 11.70
N ILE A 343 38.15 -14.62 12.91
CA ILE A 343 39.45 -14.48 13.58
C ILE A 343 40.56 -15.17 12.78
N ASN A 344 40.30 -16.36 12.24
CA ASN A 344 41.27 -17.08 11.38
C ASN A 344 41.52 -16.35 10.06
N TYR A 345 40.50 -15.74 9.44
CA TYR A 345 40.69 -14.90 8.25
C TYR A 345 41.56 -13.68 8.54
N GLN A 346 41.43 -13.06 9.72
CA GLN A 346 42.34 -11.98 10.13
C GLN A 346 43.79 -12.47 10.33
N ALA A 347 43.99 -13.72 10.77
CA ALA A 347 45.31 -14.32 10.89
C ALA A 347 45.97 -14.54 9.51
N ASP A 348 45.19 -14.99 8.52
CA ASP A 348 45.66 -15.11 7.12
C ASP A 348 46.03 -13.74 6.53
N LEU A 349 45.22 -12.71 6.80
CA LEU A 349 45.50 -11.34 6.34
C LEU A 349 46.76 -10.76 6.99
N LYS A 350 46.99 -11.03 8.29
CA LYS A 350 48.20 -10.60 9.01
C LYS A 350 49.46 -11.31 8.52
N ALA A 351 49.34 -12.54 8.02
CA ALA A 351 50.44 -13.31 7.48
C ALA A 351 50.94 -12.79 6.11
N LEU A 352 50.25 -11.83 5.49
CA LEU A 352 50.67 -11.23 4.23
C LEU A 352 51.94 -10.35 4.42
N PRO A 353 53.01 -10.57 3.63
CA PRO A 353 54.33 -9.94 3.84
C PRO A 353 54.39 -8.42 3.90
N THR A 354 53.58 -7.70 3.10
CA THR A 354 53.63 -6.23 2.97
C THR A 354 52.30 -5.53 3.25
N ALA A 355 51.28 -6.25 3.72
CA ALA A 355 49.90 -5.77 3.67
C ALA A 355 49.52 -4.65 4.65
N GLY A 356 50.36 -4.27 5.64
CA GLY A 356 50.02 -3.22 6.62
C GLY A 356 48.74 -3.51 7.42
N TYR A 357 48.27 -4.75 7.44
CA TYR A 357 47.03 -5.17 8.08
C TYR A 357 47.23 -5.44 9.56
N THR A 358 46.49 -4.73 10.40
CA THR A 358 46.45 -4.92 11.85
C THR A 358 45.17 -5.64 12.23
N THR A 359 45.30 -6.80 12.86
CA THR A 359 44.17 -7.57 13.39
C THR A 359 43.33 -6.71 14.32
N GLN A 360 42.02 -6.66 14.05
CA GLN A 360 41.06 -6.03 14.94
C GLN A 360 40.73 -6.99 16.08
N THR A 361 40.68 -6.46 17.30
CA THR A 361 40.46 -7.24 18.52
C THR A 361 39.13 -6.85 19.17
N PHE A 362 38.49 -7.86 19.77
CA PHE A 362 37.32 -7.63 20.62
C PHE A 362 37.66 -6.66 21.76
N SER A 363 36.76 -5.72 22.04
CA SER A 363 36.97 -4.72 23.09
C SER A 363 36.21 -5.11 24.35
N GLY A 364 36.93 -5.51 25.39
CA GLY A 364 36.35 -5.82 26.70
C GLY A 364 36.54 -7.28 27.12
N THR A 365 35.75 -7.72 28.10
CA THR A 365 35.80 -9.09 28.62
C THR A 365 34.61 -9.88 28.09
N ALA A 366 34.88 -10.94 27.34
CA ALA A 366 33.83 -11.81 26.82
C ALA A 366 33.19 -12.62 27.95
N THR A 367 31.87 -12.80 27.89
CA THR A 367 31.16 -13.68 28.83
C THR A 367 31.59 -15.14 28.65
N ALA A 368 31.33 -15.96 29.67
CA ALA A 368 31.62 -17.40 29.62
C ALA A 368 30.91 -18.11 28.45
N ASN A 369 29.75 -17.61 28.02
CA ASN A 369 29.00 -18.22 26.93
C ASN A 369 29.73 -18.13 25.59
N TRP A 370 30.64 -17.17 25.38
CA TRP A 370 31.49 -17.09 24.19
C TRP A 370 32.60 -18.15 24.15
N GLY A 371 32.83 -18.90 25.23
CA GLY A 371 33.80 -19.99 25.27
C GLY A 371 35.25 -19.57 24.98
N GLY A 372 35.58 -18.30 25.23
CA GLY A 372 36.92 -17.74 24.99
C GLY A 372 37.24 -17.42 23.52
N VAL A 373 36.29 -17.58 22.59
CA VAL A 373 36.50 -17.27 21.16
C VAL A 373 36.85 -15.78 20.96
N LEU A 374 36.09 -14.90 21.62
CA LEU A 374 36.33 -13.46 21.55
C LEU A 374 37.59 -13.09 22.33
N GLY A 375 38.62 -12.62 21.62
CA GLY A 375 39.94 -12.35 22.18
C GLY A 375 40.97 -13.46 21.97
N ALA A 376 40.60 -14.58 21.34
CA ALA A 376 41.53 -15.63 20.95
C ALA A 376 42.51 -15.17 19.86
N ALA A 377 43.72 -15.74 19.87
CA ALA A 377 44.64 -15.63 18.75
C ALA A 377 44.19 -16.58 17.62
N GLY A 378 43.98 -16.03 16.43
CA GLY A 378 43.60 -16.82 15.25
C GLY A 378 44.72 -17.72 14.75
N THR A 379 44.34 -18.78 14.05
CA THR A 379 45.24 -19.68 13.34
C THR A 379 45.10 -19.43 11.84
N ALA A 380 46.23 -19.15 11.17
CA ALA A 380 46.25 -18.94 9.73
C ALA A 380 45.99 -20.27 8.99
N ASN A 381 45.00 -20.29 8.12
CA ASN A 381 44.56 -21.44 7.33
C ASN A 381 44.87 -21.29 5.83
N ASN A 382 45.50 -20.18 5.42
CA ASN A 382 45.91 -19.86 4.05
C ASN A 382 44.77 -19.92 3.02
N VAL A 383 43.58 -19.41 3.35
CA VAL A 383 42.40 -19.47 2.45
C VAL A 383 42.36 -18.36 1.40
N LEU A 384 43.27 -17.37 1.49
CA LEU A 384 43.31 -16.22 0.58
C LEU A 384 43.94 -16.59 -0.78
N THR A 385 43.31 -16.19 -1.87
CA THR A 385 43.72 -16.52 -3.24
C THR A 385 43.97 -15.27 -4.10
N GLY A 386 44.92 -15.34 -5.02
CA GLY A 386 45.16 -14.26 -5.99
C GLY A 386 46.64 -13.97 -6.26
N PRO A 387 46.94 -13.34 -7.41
CA PRO A 387 48.32 -13.10 -7.87
C PRO A 387 49.01 -11.92 -7.16
N THR A 388 48.25 -11.02 -6.54
CA THR A 388 48.76 -9.84 -5.82
C THR A 388 48.21 -9.81 -4.39
N GLU A 389 48.87 -9.10 -3.46
CA GLU A 389 48.35 -8.94 -2.09
C GLU A 389 46.97 -8.27 -2.07
N LYS A 390 46.74 -7.25 -2.92
CA LYS A 390 45.43 -6.64 -3.09
C LYS A 390 44.37 -7.66 -3.57
N ALA A 391 44.72 -8.54 -4.50
CA ALA A 391 43.81 -9.61 -4.94
C ALA A 391 43.52 -10.62 -3.82
N LYS A 392 44.53 -10.99 -3.02
CA LYS A 392 44.36 -11.84 -1.84
C LYS A 392 43.46 -11.20 -0.80
N MET A 393 43.61 -9.91 -0.52
CA MET A 393 42.72 -9.17 0.37
C MET A 393 41.29 -9.09 -0.16
N LEU A 394 41.09 -8.90 -1.46
CA LEU A 394 39.75 -8.91 -2.08
C LEU A 394 39.11 -10.30 -2.00
N SER A 395 39.90 -11.38 -2.10
CA SER A 395 39.40 -12.76 -2.03
C SER A 395 38.76 -13.14 -0.69
N VAL A 396 39.02 -12.37 0.37
CA VAL A 396 38.41 -12.61 1.69
C VAL A 396 36.94 -12.17 1.74
N ILE A 397 36.52 -11.28 0.83
CA ILE A 397 35.21 -10.63 0.91
C ILE A 397 34.05 -11.64 0.78
N PRO A 398 34.02 -12.56 -0.20
CA PRO A 398 32.95 -13.56 -0.26
C PRO A 398 32.88 -14.43 0.99
N LEU A 399 34.03 -14.75 1.61
CA LEU A 399 34.09 -15.54 2.85
C LEU A 399 33.50 -14.75 4.03
N VAL A 400 33.90 -13.48 4.17
CA VAL A 400 33.39 -12.59 5.22
C VAL A 400 31.90 -12.30 5.03
N GLN A 401 31.43 -12.11 3.80
CA GLN A 401 30.01 -11.92 3.49
C GLN A 401 29.19 -13.14 3.91
N ASN A 402 29.66 -14.36 3.61
CA ASN A 402 28.99 -15.58 4.04
C ASN A 402 28.86 -15.68 5.57
N GLU A 403 29.94 -15.39 6.31
CA GLU A 403 29.86 -15.38 7.77
C GLU A 403 28.95 -14.25 8.29
N PHE A 404 28.99 -13.07 7.68
CA PHE A 404 28.15 -11.94 8.08
C PHE A 404 26.67 -12.27 7.94
N TYR A 405 26.21 -12.81 6.81
CA TYR A 405 24.80 -13.13 6.61
C TYR A 405 24.32 -14.21 7.59
N ALA A 406 25.17 -15.19 7.91
CA ALA A 406 24.87 -16.19 8.94
C ALA A 406 24.81 -15.58 10.35
N ILE A 407 25.70 -14.65 10.68
CA ILE A 407 25.68 -13.89 11.95
C ILE A 407 24.39 -13.07 12.03
N GLN A 408 24.09 -12.31 10.98
CA GLN A 408 22.90 -11.46 10.90
C GLN A 408 21.63 -12.28 11.08
N SER A 409 21.46 -13.39 10.35
CA SER A 409 20.26 -14.22 10.46
C SER A 409 20.10 -14.81 11.86
N THR A 410 21.21 -15.22 12.49
CA THR A 410 21.21 -15.79 13.84
C THR A 410 20.83 -14.72 14.88
N ILE A 411 21.38 -13.51 14.78
CA ILE A 411 21.03 -12.39 15.66
C ILE A 411 19.59 -11.94 15.45
N GLN A 412 19.13 -11.87 14.20
CA GLN A 412 17.77 -11.48 13.87
C GLN A 412 16.77 -12.42 14.57
N ALA A 413 16.88 -13.72 14.35
CA ALA A 413 15.97 -14.71 14.91
C ALA A 413 16.10 -14.84 16.44
N GLY A 414 17.33 -14.85 16.96
CA GLY A 414 17.60 -15.19 18.36
C GLY A 414 17.52 -14.01 19.34
N ILE A 415 17.62 -12.77 18.86
CA ILE A 415 17.67 -11.57 19.70
C ILE A 415 16.64 -10.54 19.26
N LEU A 416 16.65 -10.12 18.00
CA LEU A 416 15.82 -8.99 17.54
C LEU A 416 14.33 -9.35 17.45
N ASP A 417 14.00 -10.54 16.92
CA ASP A 417 12.62 -11.02 16.75
C ASP A 417 12.14 -11.83 17.96
N ALA A 418 13.06 -12.40 18.73
CA ALA A 418 12.77 -13.32 19.82
C ALA A 418 11.81 -12.73 20.87
N ALA A 419 11.99 -11.45 21.22
CA ALA A 419 11.13 -10.78 22.20
C ALA A 419 9.68 -10.69 21.73
N ALA A 420 9.44 -10.39 20.45
CA ALA A 420 8.10 -10.29 19.88
C ALA A 420 7.41 -11.67 19.79
N ILE A 421 8.17 -12.71 19.42
CA ILE A 421 7.69 -14.09 19.38
C ILE A 421 7.28 -14.58 20.77
N LEU A 422 8.14 -14.36 21.77
CA LEU A 422 7.85 -14.72 23.16
C LEU A 422 6.70 -13.91 23.74
N GLU A 423 6.64 -12.61 23.46
CA GLU A 423 5.53 -11.75 23.89
C GLU A 423 4.20 -12.31 23.37
N LYS A 424 4.13 -12.68 22.07
CA LYS A 424 2.93 -13.30 21.51
C LYS A 424 2.56 -14.59 22.24
N ALA A 425 3.51 -15.51 22.42
CA ALA A 425 3.26 -16.78 23.10
C ALA A 425 2.78 -16.59 24.55
N LYS A 426 3.34 -15.63 25.28
CA LYS A 426 2.93 -15.32 26.67
C LYS A 426 1.58 -14.60 26.71
N ASN A 427 1.25 -13.77 25.73
CA ASN A 427 -0.08 -13.18 25.58
C ASN A 427 -1.15 -14.25 25.31
N ASP A 428 -0.85 -15.22 24.45
CA ASP A 428 -1.76 -16.35 24.17
C ASP A 428 -1.98 -17.18 25.44
N ALA A 429 -0.92 -17.46 26.20
CA ALA A 429 -0.99 -18.13 27.49
C ALA A 429 -1.82 -17.33 28.53
N LEU A 430 -1.65 -16.00 28.57
CA LEU A 430 -2.42 -15.12 29.45
C LEU A 430 -3.91 -15.11 29.08
N SER A 431 -4.23 -15.06 27.78
CA SER A 431 -5.61 -15.15 27.28
C SER A 431 -6.28 -16.48 27.59
N ALA A 432 -5.52 -17.58 27.54
CA ALA A 432 -6.02 -18.90 27.92
C ALA A 432 -6.23 -19.05 29.44
N GLY A 433 -5.31 -18.53 30.24
CA GLY A 433 -5.31 -18.69 31.70
C GLY A 433 -6.10 -17.63 32.48
N PHE A 434 -6.40 -16.47 31.88
CA PHE A 434 -7.00 -15.34 32.59
C PHE A 434 -8.26 -14.79 31.88
N PRO A 435 -9.47 -15.18 32.33
CA PRO A 435 -10.73 -14.80 31.67
C PRO A 435 -10.96 -13.29 31.55
N LEU A 436 -10.50 -12.49 32.53
CA LEU A 436 -10.61 -11.04 32.48
C LEU A 436 -9.75 -10.44 31.35
N PHE A 437 -8.52 -10.91 31.19
CA PHE A 437 -7.68 -10.45 30.08
C PHE A 437 -8.30 -10.82 28.74
N LYS A 438 -8.81 -12.05 28.61
CA LYS A 438 -9.55 -12.49 27.41
C LYS A 438 -10.77 -11.63 27.11
N SER A 439 -11.57 -11.26 28.12
CA SER A 439 -12.75 -10.42 27.93
C SER A 439 -12.39 -8.98 27.56
N ILE A 440 -11.28 -8.44 28.10
CA ILE A 440 -10.75 -7.13 27.72
C ILE A 440 -10.32 -7.14 26.25
N ILE A 441 -9.51 -8.12 25.82
CA ILE A 441 -9.05 -8.23 24.44
C ILE A 441 -10.24 -8.38 23.48
N ALA A 442 -11.20 -9.26 23.80
CA ALA A 442 -12.41 -9.41 23.01
C ALA A 442 -13.24 -8.12 22.94
N GLY A 443 -13.36 -7.41 24.06
CA GLY A 443 -14.04 -6.12 24.14
C GLY A 443 -13.39 -5.05 23.27
N ILE A 444 -12.05 -4.96 23.29
CA ILE A 444 -11.28 -4.04 22.44
C ILE A 444 -11.39 -4.42 20.96
N ASN A 445 -11.32 -5.71 20.62
CA ASN A 445 -11.49 -6.13 19.22
C ASN A 445 -12.92 -5.83 18.70
N ASN A 446 -13.92 -5.84 19.58
CA ASN A 446 -15.30 -5.47 19.24
C ASN A 446 -15.57 -3.96 19.19
N THR A 447 -14.63 -3.09 19.57
CA THR A 447 -14.82 -1.64 19.36
C THR A 447 -14.78 -1.31 17.88
N SER A 448 -15.72 -0.50 17.41
CA SER A 448 -15.74 -0.08 16.00
C SER A 448 -14.57 0.85 15.69
N MET A 449 -13.93 0.61 14.55
CA MET A 449 -12.94 1.50 13.95
C MET A 449 -13.61 2.29 12.83
N ALA A 450 -13.44 3.61 12.85
CA ALA A 450 -13.86 4.47 11.75
C ALA A 450 -12.79 4.45 10.66
N LEU A 451 -13.17 4.12 9.43
CA LEU A 451 -12.29 4.12 8.27
C LEU A 451 -12.77 5.09 7.19
N PRO A 452 -11.86 5.76 6.47
CA PRO A 452 -12.18 6.48 5.25
C PRO A 452 -12.81 5.52 4.21
N PRO A 453 -13.88 5.93 3.50
CA PRO A 453 -14.63 5.04 2.62
C PRO A 453 -13.93 4.67 1.30
N SER A 454 -12.90 5.42 0.87
CA SER A 454 -12.26 5.25 -0.46
C SER A 454 -11.82 3.80 -0.73
N GLY A 455 -11.21 3.11 0.23
CA GLY A 455 -10.81 1.71 0.07
C GLY A 455 -11.99 0.78 -0.23
N SER A 456 -13.08 0.88 0.54
CA SER A 456 -14.30 0.11 0.32
C SER A 456 -14.94 0.42 -1.03
N ILE A 457 -15.00 1.70 -1.41
CA ILE A 457 -15.61 2.14 -2.65
C ILE A 457 -14.79 1.69 -3.86
N ALA A 458 -13.45 1.70 -3.79
CA ALA A 458 -12.60 1.13 -4.82
C ALA A 458 -12.89 -0.37 -5.03
N GLY A 459 -13.16 -1.10 -3.95
CA GLY A 459 -13.55 -2.52 -4.01
C GLY A 459 -14.89 -2.69 -4.73
N ILE A 460 -15.88 -1.84 -4.38
CA ILE A 460 -17.18 -1.81 -5.04
C ILE A 460 -17.06 -1.45 -6.52
N TYR A 461 -16.17 -0.54 -6.91
CA TYR A 461 -15.91 -0.23 -8.32
C TYR A 461 -15.41 -1.47 -9.05
N ALA A 462 -14.41 -2.18 -8.51
CA ALA A 462 -13.91 -3.42 -9.10
C ALA A 462 -14.99 -4.49 -9.19
N GLN A 463 -15.78 -4.69 -8.13
CA GLN A 463 -16.88 -5.66 -8.09
C GLN A 463 -17.94 -5.36 -9.17
N VAL A 464 -18.37 -4.10 -9.28
CA VAL A 464 -19.39 -3.69 -10.25
C VAL A 464 -18.86 -3.79 -11.67
N ASP A 465 -17.63 -3.33 -11.91
CA ASP A 465 -17.01 -3.39 -13.22
C ASP A 465 -16.91 -4.84 -13.72
N ASN A 466 -16.46 -5.76 -12.87
CA ASN A 466 -16.36 -7.19 -13.20
C ASN A 466 -17.72 -7.84 -13.45
N ALA A 467 -18.76 -7.44 -12.71
CA ALA A 467 -20.08 -8.06 -12.81
C ALA A 467 -20.99 -7.44 -13.89
N ARG A 468 -20.80 -6.15 -14.20
CA ARG A 468 -21.78 -5.31 -14.91
C ARG A 468 -21.16 -4.40 -15.97
N GLY A 469 -19.83 -4.30 -16.02
CA GLY A 469 -19.11 -3.34 -16.84
C GLY A 469 -19.03 -1.94 -16.21
N VAL A 470 -18.00 -1.19 -16.57
CA VAL A 470 -17.68 0.16 -16.05
C VAL A 470 -18.78 1.20 -16.33
N TRP A 471 -19.62 0.97 -17.34
CA TRP A 471 -20.77 1.82 -17.67
C TRP A 471 -21.92 1.68 -16.67
N LYS A 472 -21.89 0.72 -15.75
CA LYS A 472 -22.86 0.64 -14.65
C LYS A 472 -22.44 1.52 -13.48
N ALA A 473 -23.31 2.43 -13.06
CA ALA A 473 -23.13 3.23 -11.86
C ALA A 473 -22.88 2.35 -10.60
N PRO A 474 -21.79 2.59 -9.84
CA PRO A 474 -21.45 1.84 -8.63
C PRO A 474 -22.24 2.34 -7.40
N ALA A 475 -23.55 2.45 -7.54
CA ALA A 475 -24.49 2.84 -6.50
C ALA A 475 -25.61 1.81 -6.35
N ASN A 476 -26.28 1.84 -5.19
CA ASN A 476 -27.21 0.83 -4.72
C ASN A 476 -26.53 -0.56 -4.57
N VAL A 477 -25.28 -0.54 -4.09
CA VAL A 477 -24.47 -1.72 -3.78
C VAL A 477 -24.21 -1.73 -2.28
N SER A 478 -24.32 -2.90 -1.66
CA SER A 478 -24.04 -3.08 -0.25
C SER A 478 -22.56 -2.89 0.05
N ILE A 479 -22.27 -2.22 1.17
CA ILE A 479 -20.92 -1.98 1.66
C ILE A 479 -20.76 -2.63 3.04
N LEU A 480 -19.59 -3.21 3.29
CA LEU A 480 -19.26 -3.72 4.61
C LEU A 480 -19.10 -2.58 5.63
N GLY A 481 -19.76 -2.70 6.77
CA GLY A 481 -19.74 -1.70 7.85
C GLY A 481 -21.00 -0.83 7.93
N THR A 482 -21.04 0.03 8.94
CA THR A 482 -22.14 0.99 9.17
C THR A 482 -21.65 2.42 8.96
N PRO A 483 -22.47 3.35 8.47
CA PRO A 483 -22.04 4.74 8.31
C PRO A 483 -21.80 5.38 9.68
N ASP A 484 -20.75 6.18 9.82
CA ASP A 484 -20.40 6.90 11.05
C ASP A 484 -21.36 8.07 11.35
N PHE A 485 -22.14 8.48 10.35
CA PHE A 485 -23.14 9.53 10.47
C PHE A 485 -24.43 9.12 9.75
N ILE A 486 -25.59 9.45 10.33
CA ILE A 486 -26.89 9.18 9.75
C ILE A 486 -27.49 10.49 9.24
N TYR A 487 -27.58 10.63 7.92
CA TYR A 487 -28.18 11.81 7.30
C TYR A 487 -29.71 11.78 7.32
N SER A 488 -30.32 12.93 7.59
CA SER A 488 -31.70 13.23 7.23
C SER A 488 -31.86 13.40 5.71
N ASN A 489 -33.10 13.37 5.22
CA ASN A 489 -33.36 13.58 3.79
C ASN A 489 -32.92 14.98 3.31
N SER A 490 -33.01 16.01 4.17
CA SER A 490 -32.58 17.37 3.83
C SER A 490 -31.06 17.44 3.65
N GLU A 491 -30.31 16.81 4.56
CA GLU A 491 -28.85 16.75 4.48
C GLU A 491 -28.38 15.96 3.26
N LEU A 492 -29.05 14.85 2.92
CA LEU A 492 -28.76 14.08 1.70
C LEU A 492 -28.97 14.91 0.42
N ASN A 493 -29.99 15.77 0.40
CA ASN A 493 -30.23 16.64 -0.75
C ASN A 493 -29.07 17.62 -0.97
N GLN A 494 -28.51 18.15 0.13
CA GLN A 494 -27.34 19.05 0.09
C GLN A 494 -26.06 18.33 -0.34
N LEU A 495 -25.93 17.02 -0.09
CA LEU A 495 -24.80 16.22 -0.60
C LEU A 495 -24.87 16.05 -2.12
N ASN A 496 -26.07 15.84 -2.66
CA ASN A 496 -26.26 15.44 -4.04
C ASN A 496 -25.81 16.49 -5.07
N VAL A 497 -26.20 17.76 -4.92
CA VAL A 497 -25.64 18.92 -5.64
C VAL A 497 -25.75 20.10 -4.69
N ASP A 498 -24.62 20.73 -4.39
CA ASP A 498 -24.64 21.96 -3.63
C ASP A 498 -25.10 23.15 -4.49
N VAL A 499 -25.98 23.98 -3.94
CA VAL A 499 -26.62 25.08 -4.68
C VAL A 499 -25.66 26.24 -4.99
N VAL A 500 -24.59 26.38 -4.19
CA VAL A 500 -23.62 27.47 -4.34
C VAL A 500 -22.46 27.04 -5.24
N SER A 501 -21.79 25.95 -4.89
CA SER A 501 -20.59 25.47 -5.57
C SER A 501 -20.87 24.57 -6.78
N GLY A 502 -22.06 23.97 -6.86
CA GLY A 502 -22.41 23.00 -7.89
C GLY A 502 -21.72 21.64 -7.75
N LYS A 503 -21.04 21.40 -6.62
CA LYS A 503 -20.24 20.20 -6.37
C LYS A 503 -21.06 19.11 -5.69
N SER A 504 -20.91 17.88 -6.17
CA SER A 504 -21.59 16.70 -5.61
C SER A 504 -20.67 15.89 -4.71
N ILE A 505 -21.26 15.25 -3.71
CA ILE A 505 -20.62 14.28 -2.83
C ILE A 505 -21.57 13.10 -2.67
N ASN A 506 -21.04 11.88 -2.77
CA ASN A 506 -21.84 10.67 -2.74
C ASN A 506 -22.02 10.18 -1.29
N ALA A 507 -23.26 9.89 -0.91
CA ALA A 507 -23.58 9.44 0.44
C ALA A 507 -23.45 7.91 0.58
N ILE A 508 -23.04 7.43 1.75
CA ILE A 508 -23.18 6.05 2.20
C ILE A 508 -24.27 6.03 3.27
N ARG A 509 -25.28 5.17 3.10
CA ARG A 509 -26.50 5.22 3.92
C ARG A 509 -26.96 3.85 4.38
N ALA A 510 -27.37 3.76 5.64
CA ALA A 510 -28.07 2.60 6.18
C ALA A 510 -29.56 2.63 5.80
N PHE A 511 -30.07 1.49 5.33
CA PHE A 511 -31.47 1.25 5.02
C PHE A 511 -32.01 0.07 5.83
N THR A 512 -33.15 0.27 6.47
CA THR A 512 -33.88 -0.81 7.16
C THR A 512 -34.19 -1.94 6.18
N GLY A 513 -33.76 -3.15 6.50
CA GLY A 513 -33.97 -4.36 5.68
C GLY A 513 -33.04 -4.51 4.46
N LYS A 514 -32.19 -3.53 4.13
CA LYS A 514 -31.21 -3.62 3.03
C LYS A 514 -29.74 -3.46 3.46
N GLY A 515 -29.51 -3.11 4.73
CA GLY A 515 -28.16 -2.84 5.26
C GLY A 515 -27.63 -1.50 4.80
N THR A 516 -26.30 -1.34 4.82
CA THR A 516 -25.62 -0.12 4.36
C THR A 516 -25.39 -0.19 2.86
N LEU A 517 -25.79 0.86 2.13
CA LEU A 517 -25.65 0.96 0.68
C LEU A 517 -24.88 2.22 0.29
N VAL A 518 -24.11 2.13 -0.80
CA VAL A 518 -23.61 3.30 -1.52
C VAL A 518 -24.78 4.00 -2.21
N TYR A 519 -25.02 5.26 -1.88
CA TYR A 519 -26.20 6.03 -2.27
C TYR A 519 -25.82 7.32 -3.03
N GLY A 520 -25.02 7.16 -4.08
CA GLY A 520 -24.63 8.22 -5.01
C GLY A 520 -23.60 7.72 -6.02
N ALA A 521 -23.65 8.23 -7.25
CA ALA A 521 -22.68 7.92 -8.30
C ALA A 521 -22.37 9.15 -9.17
N ARG A 522 -22.19 10.31 -8.52
CA ARG A 522 -21.80 11.58 -9.17
C ARG A 522 -20.30 11.84 -9.03
N THR A 523 -19.73 12.50 -10.04
CA THR A 523 -18.40 13.13 -9.96
C THR A 523 -18.52 14.44 -9.18
N LEU A 524 -17.40 15.11 -8.88
CA LEU A 524 -17.44 16.45 -8.27
C LEU A 524 -18.07 17.50 -9.21
N ALA A 525 -18.15 17.23 -10.52
CA ALA A 525 -18.81 18.08 -11.51
C ALA A 525 -20.34 17.88 -11.50
N GLY A 526 -20.98 18.11 -10.35
CA GLY A 526 -22.39 17.82 -10.10
C GLY A 526 -23.37 18.53 -11.04
N ASN A 527 -23.10 19.80 -11.36
CA ASN A 527 -23.92 20.61 -12.26
C ASN A 527 -23.61 20.42 -13.75
N ASP A 528 -22.54 19.69 -14.07
CA ASP A 528 -22.21 19.40 -15.46
C ASP A 528 -23.29 18.49 -16.08
N ASN A 529 -23.60 18.66 -17.37
CA ASN A 529 -24.60 17.85 -18.06
C ASN A 529 -23.99 16.64 -18.79
N GLU A 530 -22.69 16.67 -19.05
CA GLU A 530 -21.93 15.63 -19.73
C GLU A 530 -21.24 14.72 -18.70
N TRP A 531 -20.53 15.31 -17.75
CA TRP A 531 -19.59 14.61 -16.87
C TRP A 531 -20.09 14.37 -15.45
N ARG A 532 -21.39 14.54 -15.21
CA ARG A 532 -22.02 14.39 -13.89
C ARG A 532 -21.77 13.04 -13.22
N TYR A 533 -21.70 11.97 -14.01
CA TYR A 533 -21.82 10.60 -13.51
C TYR A 533 -20.49 9.86 -13.54
N VAL A 534 -20.22 9.12 -12.44
CA VAL A 534 -19.03 8.28 -12.28
C VAL A 534 -18.90 7.27 -13.42
N SER A 535 -19.99 6.56 -13.74
CA SER A 535 -19.98 5.55 -14.79
C SER A 535 -19.69 6.14 -16.17
N VAL A 536 -20.15 7.37 -16.44
CA VAL A 536 -19.91 8.05 -17.72
C VAL A 536 -18.43 8.42 -17.84
N ARG A 537 -17.86 9.13 -16.85
CA ARG A 537 -16.44 9.51 -16.93
C ARG A 537 -15.50 8.31 -16.98
N ARG A 538 -15.72 7.29 -16.13
CA ARG A 538 -14.89 6.09 -16.10
C ARG A 538 -15.01 5.27 -17.40
N PHE A 539 -16.21 5.20 -17.98
CA PHE A 539 -16.39 4.55 -19.28
C PHE A 539 -15.62 5.27 -20.40
N PHE A 540 -15.67 6.61 -20.44
CA PHE A 540 -14.89 7.37 -21.40
C PHE A 540 -13.38 7.17 -21.21
N ASN A 541 -12.86 7.21 -19.97
CA ASN A 541 -11.43 6.92 -19.71
C ASN A 541 -11.02 5.55 -20.27
N MET A 542 -11.83 4.51 -20.05
CA MET A 542 -11.55 3.16 -20.55
C MET A 542 -11.51 3.11 -22.08
N VAL A 543 -12.48 3.74 -22.74
CA VAL A 543 -12.55 3.75 -24.22
C VAL A 543 -11.40 4.57 -24.81
N GLU A 544 -11.11 5.73 -24.24
CA GLU A 544 -10.00 6.61 -24.64
C GLU A 544 -8.65 5.87 -24.53
N GLU A 545 -8.38 5.23 -23.39
CA GLU A 545 -7.11 4.53 -23.16
C GLU A 545 -6.98 3.25 -24.00
N SER A 546 -8.06 2.46 -24.12
CA SER A 546 -8.07 1.26 -24.98
C SER A 546 -7.81 1.62 -26.44
N THR A 547 -8.44 2.71 -26.91
CA THR A 547 -8.26 3.19 -28.30
C THR A 547 -6.85 3.74 -28.52
N LYS A 548 -6.32 4.50 -27.56
CA LYS A 548 -4.95 5.01 -27.59
C LYS A 548 -3.94 3.86 -27.71
N LYS A 549 -4.01 2.85 -26.83
CA LYS A 549 -3.11 1.68 -26.89
C LYS A 549 -3.24 0.91 -28.21
N ALA A 550 -4.45 0.68 -28.68
CA ALA A 550 -4.67 -0.06 -29.92
C ALA A 550 -4.18 0.70 -31.17
N THR A 551 -4.24 2.03 -31.16
CA THR A 551 -3.80 2.87 -32.28
C THR A 551 -2.28 3.07 -32.36
N LEU A 552 -1.53 2.76 -31.29
CA LEU A 552 -0.06 2.84 -31.29
C LEU A 552 0.62 2.04 -32.40
N GLN A 553 0.05 0.90 -32.79
CA GLN A 553 0.61 0.07 -33.86
C GLN A 553 0.60 0.75 -35.25
N PHE A 554 -0.19 1.82 -35.42
CA PHE A 554 -0.26 2.57 -36.67
C PHE A 554 0.67 3.79 -36.67
N VAL A 555 1.40 4.04 -35.59
CA VAL A 555 2.42 5.10 -35.54
C VAL A 555 3.57 4.68 -36.47
N PHE A 556 4.00 5.59 -37.34
CA PHE A 556 4.99 5.37 -38.41
C PHE A 556 4.53 4.49 -39.58
N GLU A 557 3.26 4.09 -39.65
CA GLU A 557 2.69 3.53 -40.88
C GLU A 557 2.52 4.64 -41.95
N PRO A 558 2.45 4.29 -43.25
CA PRO A 558 2.12 5.25 -44.29
C PRO A 558 0.81 5.99 -43.99
N ASN A 559 0.86 7.33 -43.97
CA ASN A 559 -0.31 8.18 -43.72
C ASN A 559 -1.19 8.28 -44.99
N ASP A 560 -1.85 7.18 -45.32
CA ASP A 560 -2.71 7.03 -46.50
C ASP A 560 -4.13 6.55 -46.14
N ALA A 561 -5.01 6.54 -47.14
CA ALA A 561 -6.40 6.14 -46.97
C ALA A 561 -6.58 4.69 -46.47
N ASN A 562 -5.64 3.78 -46.76
CA ASN A 562 -5.72 2.40 -46.30
C ASN A 562 -5.50 2.32 -44.79
N THR A 563 -4.51 3.04 -44.27
CA THR A 563 -4.26 3.15 -42.83
C THR A 563 -5.46 3.75 -42.10
N TRP A 564 -6.04 4.83 -42.65
CA TRP A 564 -7.22 5.47 -42.06
C TRP A 564 -8.41 4.52 -41.94
N VAL A 565 -8.73 3.79 -43.02
CA VAL A 565 -9.85 2.83 -43.02
C VAL A 565 -9.62 1.69 -42.03
N ARG A 566 -8.38 1.22 -41.87
CA ARG A 566 -8.05 0.18 -40.86
C ARG A 566 -8.27 0.68 -39.44
N VAL A 567 -7.81 1.89 -39.13
CA VAL A 567 -8.00 2.51 -37.81
C VAL A 567 -9.48 2.73 -37.53
N GLN A 568 -10.21 3.28 -38.51
CA GLN A 568 -11.66 3.49 -38.39
C GLN A 568 -12.39 2.18 -38.10
N ALA A 569 -12.17 1.15 -38.92
CA ALA A 569 -12.85 -0.14 -38.79
C ALA A 569 -12.51 -0.83 -37.45
N MET A 570 -11.27 -0.70 -36.96
CA MET A 570 -10.87 -1.23 -35.66
C MET A 570 -11.68 -0.59 -34.52
N ILE A 571 -11.78 0.75 -34.50
CA ILE A 571 -12.50 1.50 -33.46
C ILE A 571 -14.01 1.24 -33.55
N GLU A 572 -14.58 1.24 -34.76
CA GLU A 572 -16.01 0.96 -34.98
C GLU A 572 -16.39 -0.44 -34.48
N ASN A 573 -15.57 -1.46 -34.74
CA ASN A 573 -15.83 -2.83 -34.25
C ASN A 573 -15.77 -2.93 -32.72
N PHE A 574 -14.87 -2.18 -32.08
CA PHE A 574 -14.78 -2.11 -30.63
C PHE A 574 -16.04 -1.46 -30.02
N LEU A 575 -16.42 -0.28 -30.52
CA LEU A 575 -17.61 0.43 -30.04
C LEU A 575 -18.90 -0.34 -30.33
N LEU A 576 -18.97 -1.07 -31.46
CA LEU A 576 -20.08 -1.96 -31.77
C LEU A 576 -20.22 -3.09 -30.74
N THR A 577 -19.09 -3.64 -30.29
CA THR A 577 -19.09 -4.68 -29.25
C THR A 577 -19.60 -4.12 -27.92
N LEU A 578 -19.15 -2.94 -27.52
CA LEU A 578 -19.62 -2.25 -26.31
C LEU A 578 -21.11 -1.89 -26.40
N TRP A 579 -21.59 -1.43 -27.56
CA TRP A 579 -23.01 -1.17 -27.78
C TRP A 579 -23.86 -2.44 -27.64
N ARG A 580 -23.42 -3.57 -28.20
CA ARG A 580 -24.10 -4.87 -28.04
C ARG A 580 -24.16 -5.34 -26.58
N GLN A 581 -23.19 -4.95 -25.76
CA GLN A 581 -23.16 -5.21 -24.32
C GLN A 581 -24.02 -4.22 -23.51
N GLY A 582 -24.62 -3.22 -24.15
CA GLY A 582 -25.47 -2.22 -23.50
C GLY A 582 -24.71 -1.07 -22.85
N ALA A 583 -23.43 -0.87 -23.19
CA ALA A 583 -22.62 0.24 -22.66
C ALA A 583 -22.98 1.59 -23.28
N LEU A 584 -23.46 1.58 -24.52
CA LEU A 584 -23.84 2.76 -25.29
C LEU A 584 -25.35 2.83 -25.49
N GLN A 585 -25.90 4.04 -25.44
CA GLN A 585 -27.31 4.33 -25.66
C GLN A 585 -27.57 4.61 -27.14
N GLY A 586 -28.58 3.95 -27.72
CA GLY A 586 -29.03 4.20 -29.08
C GLY A 586 -29.76 2.96 -29.62
N ALA A 587 -30.87 3.17 -30.33
CA ALA A 587 -31.63 2.05 -30.91
C ALA A 587 -30.86 1.32 -32.03
N THR A 588 -29.92 2.02 -32.67
CA THR A 588 -29.05 1.53 -33.73
C THR A 588 -27.61 2.03 -33.51
N PRO A 589 -26.57 1.35 -34.02
CA PRO A 589 -25.18 1.76 -33.82
C PRO A 589 -24.87 3.20 -34.25
N ASP A 590 -25.45 3.65 -35.36
CA ASP A 590 -25.32 5.01 -35.92
C ASP A 590 -25.94 6.11 -35.05
N LYS A 591 -26.82 5.75 -34.11
CA LYS A 591 -27.34 6.65 -33.06
C LYS A 591 -26.55 6.56 -31.76
N ALA A 592 -25.70 5.55 -31.60
CA ALA A 592 -24.94 5.29 -30.39
C ALA A 592 -23.51 5.81 -30.46
N PHE A 593 -22.87 5.71 -31.62
CA PHE A 593 -21.51 6.22 -31.83
C PHE A 593 -21.24 6.55 -33.30
N TYR A 594 -20.18 7.31 -33.55
CA TYR A 594 -19.59 7.49 -34.87
C TYR A 594 -18.07 7.55 -34.76
N VAL A 595 -17.40 7.14 -35.84
CA VAL A 595 -15.95 7.30 -36.02
C VAL A 595 -15.75 7.93 -37.39
N ALA A 596 -15.02 9.05 -37.44
CA ALA A 596 -14.73 9.74 -38.68
C ALA A 596 -13.22 9.96 -38.83
N VAL A 597 -12.70 9.64 -40.02
CA VAL A 597 -11.32 9.92 -40.42
C VAL A 597 -11.27 10.12 -41.93
N GLY A 598 -10.48 11.09 -42.39
CA GLY A 598 -10.13 11.22 -43.80
C GLY A 598 -9.93 12.67 -44.28
N LEU A 599 -9.33 12.80 -45.46
CA LEU A 599 -9.14 14.08 -46.15
C LEU A 599 -10.49 14.72 -46.50
N GLY A 600 -10.68 15.97 -46.10
CA GLY A 600 -11.93 16.71 -46.29
C GLY A 600 -13.07 16.29 -45.34
N LYS A 601 -12.80 15.37 -44.40
CA LYS A 601 -13.70 15.03 -43.28
C LYS A 601 -13.17 15.58 -41.97
N THR A 602 -12.04 15.03 -41.52
CA THR A 602 -11.38 15.42 -40.25
C THR A 602 -10.01 16.05 -40.45
N MET A 603 -9.43 15.89 -41.65
CA MET A 603 -8.09 16.36 -41.97
C MET A 603 -8.07 17.24 -43.23
N THR A 604 -7.17 18.21 -43.24
CA THR A 604 -6.79 18.97 -44.43
C THR A 604 -5.58 18.34 -45.12
N ALA A 605 -5.27 18.79 -46.35
CA ALA A 605 -4.04 18.36 -47.02
C ALA A 605 -2.78 18.77 -46.23
N GLN A 606 -2.82 19.91 -45.53
CA GLN A 606 -1.72 20.37 -44.70
C GLN A 606 -1.50 19.46 -43.49
N ASP A 607 -2.56 18.95 -42.87
CA ASP A 607 -2.45 18.02 -41.74
C ASP A 607 -1.72 16.74 -42.17
N ILE A 608 -2.03 16.22 -43.35
CA ILE A 608 -1.38 15.03 -43.92
C ILE A 608 0.10 15.32 -44.21
N LEU A 609 0.41 16.47 -44.81
CA LEU A 609 1.79 16.89 -45.08
C LEU A 609 2.61 17.07 -43.79
N ASN A 610 1.95 17.51 -42.71
CA ASN A 610 2.54 17.62 -41.38
C ASN A 610 2.61 16.27 -40.64
N GLY A 611 2.10 15.18 -41.23
CA GLY A 611 2.12 13.84 -40.65
C GLY A 611 1.02 13.56 -39.63
N PHE A 612 -0.02 14.40 -39.53
CA PHE A 612 -1.14 14.18 -38.64
C PHE A 612 -2.17 13.20 -39.23
N MET A 613 -2.71 12.36 -38.36
CA MET A 613 -3.91 11.56 -38.61
C MET A 613 -4.93 11.90 -37.53
N ILE A 614 -6.01 12.61 -37.88
CA ILE A 614 -7.04 13.06 -36.94
C ILE A 614 -8.26 12.16 -37.05
N VAL A 615 -8.55 11.42 -35.97
CA VAL A 615 -9.74 10.56 -35.85
C VAL A 615 -10.71 11.20 -34.87
N GLU A 616 -11.92 11.48 -35.33
CA GLU A 616 -13.00 12.01 -34.49
C GLU A 616 -13.91 10.85 -34.06
N ILE A 617 -14.15 10.73 -32.75
CA ILE A 617 -14.93 9.65 -32.15
C ILE A 617 -16.00 10.27 -31.25
N GLY A 618 -17.27 10.01 -31.57
CA GLY A 618 -18.39 10.38 -30.71
C GLY A 618 -19.10 9.15 -30.17
N MET A 619 -19.51 9.17 -28.89
CA MET A 619 -20.21 8.07 -28.24
C MET A 619 -21.27 8.58 -27.26
N ALA A 620 -22.42 7.89 -27.22
CA ALA A 620 -23.53 8.18 -26.31
C ALA A 620 -23.52 7.18 -25.15
N ALA A 621 -22.91 7.55 -24.02
CA ALA A 621 -22.86 6.68 -22.83
C ALA A 621 -24.21 6.58 -22.12
N VAL A 622 -24.51 5.41 -21.56
CA VAL A 622 -25.73 5.19 -20.76
C VAL A 622 -25.69 5.99 -19.46
N ARG A 623 -26.78 6.71 -19.16
CA ARG A 623 -26.94 7.47 -17.92
C ARG A 623 -27.77 6.70 -16.89
N PRO A 624 -27.46 6.78 -15.59
CA PRO A 624 -28.25 6.14 -14.55
C PRO A 624 -29.58 6.86 -14.30
N ALA A 625 -30.63 6.09 -13.98
CA ALA A 625 -31.89 6.64 -13.47
C ALA A 625 -31.79 6.87 -11.96
N GLU A 626 -31.51 8.11 -11.53
CA GLU A 626 -31.38 8.47 -10.11
C GLU A 626 -32.72 8.79 -9.42
N PHE A 627 -33.72 9.28 -10.17
CA PHE A 627 -35.00 9.72 -9.63
C PHE A 627 -36.15 8.96 -10.29
N ILE A 628 -37.05 8.40 -9.47
CA ILE A 628 -38.29 7.77 -9.91
C ILE A 628 -39.44 8.52 -9.24
N ILE A 629 -40.30 9.16 -10.05
CA ILE A 629 -41.43 9.96 -9.55
C ILE A 629 -42.72 9.18 -9.82
N LEU A 630 -43.34 8.68 -8.77
CA LEU A 630 -44.66 8.04 -8.84
C LEU A 630 -45.75 9.12 -8.72
N ARG A 631 -46.57 9.28 -9.76
CA ARG A 631 -47.69 10.22 -9.78
C ARG A 631 -48.99 9.44 -9.64
N PHE A 632 -49.65 9.60 -8.50
CA PHE A 632 -50.95 8.98 -8.23
C PHE A 632 -52.07 9.96 -8.61
N SER A 633 -53.08 9.47 -9.33
CA SER A 633 -54.35 10.17 -9.54
C SER A 633 -55.49 9.30 -9.01
N HIS A 634 -56.46 9.93 -8.35
CA HIS A 634 -57.69 9.27 -7.97
C HIS A 634 -58.67 9.35 -9.14
N ILE A 635 -59.01 8.21 -9.72
CA ILE A 635 -60.05 8.11 -10.75
C ILE A 635 -61.37 7.79 -10.05
N LEU A 636 -62.34 8.70 -10.14
CA LEU A 636 -63.70 8.44 -9.65
C LEU A 636 -64.38 7.38 -10.54
N PRO A 637 -65.18 6.47 -9.96
CA PRO A 637 -65.95 5.52 -10.74
C PRO A 637 -66.87 6.28 -11.70
N GLN A 638 -66.76 6.00 -13.00
CA GLN A 638 -67.72 6.49 -13.98
C GLN A 638 -69.05 5.77 -13.72
N ALA A 639 -70.09 6.55 -13.42
CA ALA A 639 -71.45 6.06 -13.19
C ALA A 639 -72.10 5.58 -14.48
#